data_AF-A0AA96RGI6-F1
#
_entry.id   AF-A0AA96RGI6-F1
#
_cell.length_a   1.000
_cell.length_b   1.000
_cell.length_c   1.000
_cell.angle_alpha   90.00
_cell.angle_beta   90.00
_cell.angle_gamma   90.00
#
_symmetry.space_group_name_H-M   'P 1'
#
loop_
_entity.id
_entity.type
_entity.pdbx_description
1 polymer ?
#
loop_
_entity_poly.entity_id
_entity_poly.type
_entity_poly.pdbx_seq_one_letter_code
_entity_poly.pdbx_strand_id
1 'polypeptide(L)'
;MKLHSSPTLIDYTLADGRNVPVSPVNRPGGTEKIVEYMPVWGYYTGTKVTAAEVVLVETGRPTCYRVVEVHPPSGPRRGSSIPGNGLVLSALPGETADSGGPLLAHFRVGDLVTRHERTPAEADQRGNDGGTSRPAAEQGLNRAEDSIRTAEASLDRAREEYANVPFREADSRLSSARERLELARRLAAASPAESVHCSRQAEAWALEGYCLSLPSRTAEARGVWYRPVERNAEEVGVTLDRMAASGLNELYLETFFQGYTIFPSRTACAHGIAGQNPVFAGWDPLDVFVKEAAKRGIAVHAWINGYMVGIDPSGGPILRIHPEWAAVPRDSVGRDQPAPDPGTGYFWMDIVNPEPRGYLIGLMKEMVGRYGAAGVNLDYMRFPSDGFSYSRYVRSAYAEEIGTDPYDLDADTDPAGWEHWTAWLRQAENEGMKAVYRELKALAPQTVISAAPEPGPEADRIGEWAEVVDVVIPQAYFAESDRVRESVKEHKGKLAEGCLIYSGLYPLYIHLDAFSTVTQLFAARDLDQGASLFSFGQAGRPHVKALRQGPWREDAVSPGLHPIEAVSRLIAELVRDLREVYLPRGAASDRTGGALLAAIEAFTAEYDSLREAASGPVMAPDAHDRLLGCLGGVHRAVASGKAEGGLHPAAERRLQDQLRYAEDLISYSRKKGIW
;
A
#
# COMPACT_ATOMS: atom_id res chain seq x y z
N MET A 1 12.18 -14.41 -8.22
CA MET A 1 12.08 -15.83 -7.84
C MET A 1 10.70 -16.34 -8.25
N LYS A 2 10.58 -17.27 -9.20
CA LYS A 2 9.29 -17.78 -9.72
C LYS A 2 8.79 -18.90 -8.81
N LEU A 3 7.71 -18.68 -8.09
CA LEU A 3 6.94 -19.76 -7.48
C LEU A 3 5.79 -20.13 -8.41
N HIS A 4 5.79 -21.38 -8.88
CA HIS A 4 4.71 -21.96 -9.65
C HIS A 4 3.49 -22.18 -8.75
N SER A 5 2.52 -21.27 -8.78
CA SER A 5 1.14 -21.62 -8.45
C SER A 5 0.62 -22.56 -9.53
N SER A 6 0.15 -23.75 -9.16
CA SER A 6 -0.53 -24.65 -10.09
C SER A 6 -1.70 -23.91 -10.77
N PRO A 7 -1.79 -23.90 -12.10
CA PRO A 7 -2.80 -23.08 -12.78
C PRO A 7 -4.22 -23.65 -12.59
N THR A 8 -5.15 -22.85 -12.06
CA THR A 8 -6.59 -23.15 -12.00
C THR A 8 -7.18 -23.18 -13.42
N LEU A 9 -7.72 -24.31 -13.87
CA LEU A 9 -8.44 -24.45 -15.14
C LEU A 9 -9.83 -23.82 -15.04
N ILE A 10 -10.28 -23.15 -16.09
CA ILE A 10 -11.57 -22.43 -16.10
C ILE A 10 -12.44 -22.99 -17.23
N ASP A 11 -13.75 -23.10 -17.03
CA ASP A 11 -14.70 -23.44 -18.10
C ASP A 11 -16.03 -22.70 -17.96
N TYR A 12 -16.72 -22.55 -19.08
CA TYR A 12 -18.01 -21.87 -19.18
C TYR A 12 -19.08 -22.82 -19.68
N THR A 13 -20.19 -22.91 -18.95
CA THR A 13 -21.38 -23.65 -19.36
C THR A 13 -22.41 -22.67 -19.92
N LEU A 14 -22.83 -22.90 -21.17
CA LEU A 14 -23.93 -22.17 -21.79
C LEU A 14 -25.30 -22.68 -21.29
N ALA A 15 -26.35 -21.89 -21.47
CA ALA A 15 -27.72 -22.27 -21.08
C ALA A 15 -28.22 -23.59 -21.73
N ASP A 16 -27.64 -23.99 -22.86
CA ASP A 16 -27.96 -25.25 -23.56
C ASP A 16 -27.10 -26.45 -23.11
N GLY A 17 -26.27 -26.28 -22.08
CA GLY A 17 -25.45 -27.33 -21.48
C GLY A 17 -24.10 -27.57 -22.15
N ARG A 18 -23.75 -26.82 -23.20
CA ARG A 18 -22.42 -26.92 -23.83
C ARG A 18 -21.34 -26.28 -22.97
N ASN A 19 -20.17 -26.92 -22.91
CA ASN A 19 -19.00 -26.49 -22.13
C ASN A 19 -17.90 -25.92 -23.01
N VAL A 20 -17.30 -24.81 -22.60
CA VAL A 20 -16.16 -24.15 -23.28
C VAL A 20 -14.99 -24.05 -22.30
N PRO A 21 -13.90 -24.82 -22.49
CA PRO A 21 -12.71 -24.73 -21.64
C PRO A 21 -11.88 -23.48 -21.94
N VAL A 22 -11.25 -22.92 -20.90
CA VAL A 22 -10.43 -21.70 -20.92
C VAL A 22 -9.10 -22.00 -20.24
N SER A 23 -8.00 -21.69 -20.93
CA SER A 23 -6.65 -21.96 -20.43
C SER A 23 -6.17 -20.80 -19.55
N PRO A 24 -5.66 -21.07 -18.34
CA PRO A 24 -5.19 -20.04 -17.42
C PRO A 24 -3.78 -19.49 -17.72
N VAL A 25 -3.02 -20.08 -18.66
CA VAL A 25 -1.62 -19.66 -18.93
C VAL A 25 -1.40 -19.34 -20.41
N ASN A 26 -0.98 -18.11 -20.69
CA ASN A 26 -0.46 -17.71 -22.00
C ASN A 26 0.98 -18.24 -22.17
N ARG A 27 1.17 -19.42 -22.78
CA ARG A 27 2.50 -19.94 -23.17
C ARG A 27 2.63 -19.96 -24.70
N PRO A 28 3.79 -19.59 -25.27
CA PRO A 28 4.04 -19.79 -26.70
C PRO A 28 3.94 -21.29 -27.06
N GLY A 29 3.11 -21.63 -28.05
CA GLY A 29 3.08 -22.97 -28.67
C GLY A 29 1.99 -23.98 -28.24
N GLY A 30 1.03 -23.64 -27.38
CA GLY A 30 -0.09 -24.54 -26.99
C GLY A 30 -1.33 -24.47 -27.92
N THR A 31 -2.17 -25.52 -27.94
CA THR A 31 -3.26 -25.72 -28.93
C THR A 31 -4.68 -25.31 -28.49
N GLU A 32 -4.90 -24.78 -27.28
CA GLU A 32 -6.24 -24.34 -26.81
C GLU A 32 -6.19 -22.91 -26.24
N LYS A 33 -6.62 -21.92 -27.02
CA LYS A 33 -6.31 -20.49 -26.81
C LYS A 33 -7.55 -19.61 -26.61
N ILE A 34 -8.26 -19.78 -25.49
CA ILE A 34 -9.19 -18.77 -24.95
C ILE A 34 -8.62 -18.30 -23.60
N VAL A 35 -8.54 -16.98 -23.41
CA VAL A 35 -7.98 -16.31 -22.23
C VAL A 35 -9.05 -15.43 -21.59
N GLU A 36 -9.07 -15.37 -20.26
CA GLU A 36 -9.97 -14.52 -19.49
C GLU A 36 -9.27 -13.23 -19.04
N TYR A 37 -9.91 -12.10 -19.30
CA TYR A 37 -9.49 -10.77 -18.86
C TYR A 37 -10.50 -10.23 -17.86
N MET A 38 -10.09 -10.15 -16.60
CA MET A 38 -10.89 -9.58 -15.52
C MET A 38 -10.47 -8.13 -15.23
N PRO A 39 -11.32 -7.30 -14.57
CA PRO A 39 -11.02 -5.90 -14.27
C PRO A 39 -9.73 -5.70 -13.45
N VAL A 40 -9.28 -6.74 -12.73
CA VAL A 40 -8.01 -6.73 -11.99
C VAL A 40 -6.78 -6.67 -12.90
N TRP A 41 -6.90 -7.05 -14.18
CA TRP A 41 -5.79 -7.06 -15.15
C TRP A 41 -5.68 -5.76 -15.96
N GLY A 42 -6.62 -4.83 -15.78
CA GLY A 42 -6.66 -3.54 -16.47
C GLY A 42 -8.08 -3.17 -16.91
N TYR A 43 -8.21 -1.99 -17.52
CA TYR A 43 -9.48 -1.47 -18.03
C TYR A 43 -9.86 -2.03 -19.41
N TYR A 44 -8.88 -2.59 -20.13
CA TYR A 44 -9.02 -3.13 -21.48
C TYR A 44 -8.16 -4.39 -21.63
N THR A 45 -8.53 -5.29 -22.54
CA THR A 45 -7.80 -6.55 -22.74
C THR A 45 -6.39 -6.37 -23.32
N GLY A 46 -6.14 -5.28 -24.06
CA GLY A 46 -4.83 -5.00 -24.67
C GLY A 46 -4.38 -6.03 -25.70
N THR A 47 -5.32 -6.80 -26.25
CA THR A 47 -5.07 -7.94 -27.15
C THR A 47 -4.67 -7.48 -28.56
N LYS A 48 -4.00 -8.37 -29.31
CA LYS A 48 -3.60 -8.10 -30.71
C LYS A 48 -4.83 -7.86 -31.59
N VAL A 49 -4.62 -7.08 -32.65
CA VAL A 49 -5.58 -6.54 -33.63
C VAL A 49 -6.46 -7.58 -34.36
N THR A 50 -6.28 -8.86 -34.09
CA THR A 50 -6.93 -9.99 -34.78
C THR A 50 -7.65 -10.95 -33.82
N ALA A 51 -7.79 -10.59 -32.54
CA ALA A 51 -8.48 -11.41 -31.54
C ALA A 51 -10.01 -11.36 -31.70
N ALA A 52 -10.67 -12.50 -31.42
CA ALA A 52 -12.12 -12.56 -31.21
C ALA A 52 -12.44 -12.41 -29.72
N GLU A 53 -13.41 -11.58 -29.35
CA GLU A 53 -13.70 -11.29 -27.93
C GLU A 53 -15.19 -11.36 -27.58
N VAL A 54 -15.49 -11.79 -26.36
CA VAL A 54 -16.84 -11.87 -25.80
C VAL A 54 -16.85 -11.13 -24.47
N VAL A 55 -17.69 -10.10 -24.35
CA VAL A 55 -17.82 -9.29 -23.13
C VAL A 55 -18.97 -9.83 -22.30
N LEU A 56 -18.67 -10.15 -21.05
CA LEU A 56 -19.58 -10.76 -20.09
C LEU A 56 -19.82 -9.82 -18.91
N VAL A 57 -21.06 -9.67 -18.47
CA VAL A 57 -21.44 -8.83 -17.31
C VAL A 57 -22.22 -9.68 -16.30
N GLU A 58 -21.91 -9.55 -15.01
CA GLU A 58 -22.58 -10.29 -13.94
C GLU A 58 -24.10 -10.00 -13.92
N THR A 59 -24.90 -11.03 -13.65
CA THR A 59 -26.37 -10.94 -13.59
C THR A 59 -26.93 -10.70 -12.20
N GLY A 60 -26.06 -10.57 -11.19
CA GLY A 60 -26.42 -10.55 -9.77
C GLY A 60 -26.58 -11.95 -9.15
N ARG A 61 -26.49 -13.02 -9.94
CA ARG A 61 -26.35 -14.40 -9.44
C ARG A 61 -24.87 -14.80 -9.44
N PRO A 62 -24.35 -15.43 -8.37
CA PRO A 62 -22.95 -15.85 -8.31
C PRO A 62 -22.56 -16.68 -9.53
N THR A 63 -21.38 -16.39 -10.08
CA THR A 63 -20.78 -17.04 -11.26
C THR A 63 -21.60 -17.01 -12.56
N CYS A 64 -22.73 -16.31 -12.59
CA CYS A 64 -23.61 -16.23 -13.75
C CYS A 64 -23.50 -14.87 -14.44
N TYR A 65 -23.13 -14.90 -15.70
CA TYR A 65 -22.91 -13.73 -16.54
C TYR A 65 -23.89 -13.70 -17.70
N ARG A 66 -24.12 -12.50 -18.22
CA ARG A 66 -24.81 -12.24 -19.47
C ARG A 66 -23.79 -11.80 -20.51
N VAL A 67 -23.86 -12.38 -21.69
CA VAL A 67 -23.12 -11.89 -22.85
C VAL A 67 -23.71 -10.56 -23.29
N VAL A 68 -22.93 -9.49 -23.23
CA VAL A 68 -23.38 -8.13 -23.62
C VAL A 68 -22.82 -7.71 -24.97
N GLU A 69 -21.63 -8.16 -25.32
CA GLU A 69 -21.02 -7.88 -26.62
C GLU A 69 -20.26 -9.11 -27.13
N VAL A 70 -20.25 -9.28 -28.45
CA VAL A 70 -19.47 -10.32 -29.15
C VAL A 70 -18.77 -9.64 -30.32
N HIS A 71 -17.45 -9.56 -30.27
CA HIS A 71 -16.61 -8.87 -31.24
C HIS A 71 -15.87 -9.89 -32.12
N PRO A 72 -16.19 -9.98 -33.43
CA PRO A 72 -15.44 -10.82 -34.34
C PRO A 72 -14.05 -10.21 -34.66
N PRO A 73 -13.09 -11.01 -35.16
CA PRO A 73 -11.82 -10.52 -35.67
C PRO A 73 -12.06 -9.42 -36.72
N SER A 74 -11.75 -8.16 -36.40
CA SER A 74 -12.05 -7.05 -37.31
C SER A 74 -11.18 -5.81 -37.07
N GLY A 75 -10.36 -5.45 -38.06
CA GLY A 75 -9.74 -4.13 -38.25
C GLY A 75 -8.97 -3.52 -37.05
N PRO A 76 -8.48 -2.27 -37.15
CA PRO A 76 -7.58 -1.68 -36.15
C PRO A 76 -8.34 -1.30 -34.86
N ARG A 77 -8.53 -2.25 -33.94
CA ARG A 77 -9.01 -2.02 -32.56
C ARG A 77 -7.96 -2.47 -31.53
N ARG A 78 -7.94 -1.83 -30.34
CA ARG A 78 -6.97 -2.08 -29.24
C ARG A 78 -7.48 -3.03 -28.14
N GLY A 79 -8.45 -3.89 -28.45
CA GLY A 79 -9.13 -4.79 -27.50
C GLY A 79 -10.38 -4.17 -26.85
N SER A 80 -11.20 -5.01 -26.21
CA SER A 80 -12.48 -4.63 -25.59
C SER A 80 -12.28 -4.01 -24.20
N SER A 81 -13.17 -3.09 -23.84
CA SER A 81 -13.27 -2.61 -22.46
C SER A 81 -13.74 -3.74 -21.55
N ILE A 82 -13.10 -3.86 -20.39
CA ILE A 82 -13.44 -4.88 -19.40
C ILE A 82 -14.45 -4.26 -18.42
N PRO A 83 -15.71 -4.73 -18.37
CA PRO A 83 -16.72 -4.11 -17.52
C PRO A 83 -16.37 -4.23 -16.04
N GLY A 84 -16.58 -3.17 -15.25
CA GLY A 84 -16.26 -3.16 -13.82
C GLY A 84 -16.95 -4.27 -13.00
N ASN A 85 -18.10 -4.77 -13.46
CA ASN A 85 -18.85 -5.90 -12.93
C ASN A 85 -18.90 -7.10 -13.89
N GLY A 86 -17.83 -7.30 -14.67
CA GLY A 86 -17.80 -8.30 -15.73
C GLY A 86 -16.40 -8.80 -16.03
N LEU A 87 -16.24 -9.42 -17.19
CA LEU A 87 -14.97 -9.93 -17.70
C LEU A 87 -15.04 -10.03 -19.24
N VAL A 88 -13.89 -10.22 -19.90
CA VAL A 88 -13.81 -10.45 -21.35
C VAL A 88 -13.12 -11.78 -21.61
N LEU A 89 -13.74 -12.63 -22.43
CA LEU A 89 -13.10 -13.81 -23.00
C LEU A 89 -12.47 -13.42 -24.34
N SER A 90 -11.20 -13.76 -24.54
CA SER A 90 -10.48 -13.41 -25.77
C SER A 90 -9.78 -14.63 -26.36
N ALA A 91 -9.96 -14.85 -27.66
CA ALA A 91 -9.27 -15.86 -28.43
C ALA A 91 -8.30 -15.22 -29.43
N LEU A 92 -7.00 -15.45 -29.24
CA LEU A 92 -5.94 -15.00 -30.15
C LEU A 92 -5.76 -16.00 -31.30
N PRO A 93 -5.61 -15.57 -32.57
CA PRO A 93 -5.30 -16.49 -33.65
C PRO A 93 -3.92 -17.11 -33.44
N GLY A 94 -3.85 -18.44 -33.41
CA GLY A 94 -2.58 -19.19 -33.42
C GLY A 94 -2.04 -19.38 -34.83
N GLU A 95 -0.75 -19.71 -34.97
CA GLU A 95 -0.14 -20.07 -36.27
C GLU A 95 -0.68 -21.38 -36.87
N THR A 96 -1.38 -22.21 -36.08
CA THR A 96 -2.10 -23.38 -36.54
C THR A 96 -3.43 -23.49 -35.77
N ALA A 97 -4.54 -23.51 -36.50
CA ALA A 97 -5.95 -23.53 -36.08
C ALA A 97 -6.55 -22.18 -35.57
N ASP A 98 -7.64 -21.80 -36.23
CA ASP A 98 -8.46 -20.61 -35.98
C ASP A 98 -9.33 -20.79 -34.71
N SER A 99 -8.81 -20.40 -33.55
CA SER A 99 -9.48 -20.45 -32.24
C SER A 99 -10.60 -19.40 -32.08
N GLY A 100 -10.70 -18.43 -32.99
CA GLY A 100 -11.75 -17.40 -32.97
C GLY A 100 -13.13 -17.92 -33.41
N GLY A 101 -13.16 -18.82 -34.41
CA GLY A 101 -14.39 -19.42 -34.92
C GLY A 101 -15.20 -20.20 -33.86
N PRO A 102 -14.59 -21.11 -33.08
CA PRO A 102 -15.26 -21.83 -32.00
C PRO A 102 -15.80 -20.89 -30.91
N LEU A 103 -15.02 -19.90 -30.44
CA LEU A 103 -15.49 -18.95 -29.42
C LEU A 103 -16.75 -18.20 -29.90
N LEU A 104 -16.75 -17.68 -31.13
CA LEU A 104 -17.88 -16.93 -31.67
C LEU A 104 -19.10 -17.80 -32.04
N ALA A 105 -18.91 -19.09 -32.27
CA ALA A 105 -20.00 -20.03 -32.53
C ALA A 105 -20.76 -20.41 -31.24
N HIS A 106 -20.14 -20.21 -30.08
CA HIS A 106 -20.68 -20.63 -28.79
C HIS A 106 -21.42 -19.52 -28.03
N PHE A 107 -21.06 -18.24 -28.22
CA PHE A 107 -21.66 -17.15 -27.46
C PHE A 107 -22.45 -16.20 -28.37
N ARG A 108 -23.68 -15.86 -27.98
CA ARG A 108 -24.49 -14.79 -28.58
C ARG A 108 -24.88 -13.75 -27.55
N VAL A 109 -24.99 -12.48 -28.00
CA VAL A 109 -25.47 -11.39 -27.15
C VAL A 109 -26.83 -11.75 -26.57
N GLY A 110 -26.96 -11.64 -25.25
CA GLY A 110 -28.14 -12.02 -24.48
C GLY A 110 -28.02 -13.35 -23.74
N ASP A 111 -27.11 -14.24 -24.14
CA ASP A 111 -26.94 -15.56 -23.51
C ASP A 111 -26.57 -15.44 -22.04
N LEU A 112 -27.08 -16.39 -21.25
CA LEU A 112 -26.68 -16.60 -19.86
C LEU A 112 -25.62 -17.71 -19.80
N VAL A 113 -24.52 -17.42 -19.11
CA VAL A 113 -23.36 -18.30 -19.04
C VAL A 113 -22.88 -18.43 -17.60
N THR A 114 -22.50 -19.64 -17.21
CA THR A 114 -22.01 -19.93 -15.86
C THR A 114 -20.52 -20.23 -15.93
N ARG A 115 -19.74 -19.50 -15.13
CA ARG A 115 -18.28 -19.66 -15.02
C ARG A 115 -17.95 -20.67 -13.92
N HIS A 116 -17.07 -21.61 -14.23
CA HIS A 116 -16.59 -22.64 -13.32
C HIS A 116 -15.06 -22.54 -13.18
N GLU A 117 -14.56 -22.57 -11.95
CA GLU A 117 -13.13 -22.67 -11.64
C GLU A 117 -12.82 -24.07 -11.13
N ARG A 118 -11.78 -24.69 -11.70
CA ARG A 118 -11.33 -26.04 -11.42
C ARG A 118 -9.81 -26.07 -11.20
N THR A 119 -9.32 -26.96 -10.37
CA THR A 119 -7.90 -27.28 -10.22
C THR A 119 -7.46 -28.28 -11.31
N PRO A 120 -6.16 -28.39 -11.63
CA PRO A 120 -5.66 -29.45 -12.53
C PRO A 120 -6.11 -30.87 -12.10
N ALA A 121 -6.24 -31.09 -10.79
CA ALA A 121 -6.75 -32.34 -10.22
C ALA A 121 -8.24 -32.60 -10.52
N GLU A 122 -9.05 -31.58 -10.78
CA GLU A 122 -10.48 -31.68 -11.13
C GLU A 122 -10.73 -31.85 -12.65
N ALA A 123 -9.74 -31.56 -13.49
CA ALA A 123 -9.84 -31.77 -14.95
C ALA A 123 -9.44 -33.18 -15.39
N ASP A 124 -8.47 -33.80 -14.71
CA ASP A 124 -8.08 -35.21 -14.92
C ASP A 124 -9.19 -36.20 -14.49
N GLN A 125 -10.15 -35.75 -13.67
CA GLN A 125 -11.24 -36.58 -13.13
C GLN A 125 -12.30 -37.00 -14.16
N ARG A 126 -12.40 -36.37 -15.33
CA ARG A 126 -13.28 -36.89 -16.40
C ARG A 126 -12.71 -38.13 -17.10
N GLY A 127 -11.43 -38.44 -16.87
CA GLY A 127 -10.79 -39.65 -17.37
C GLY A 127 -10.74 -40.80 -16.36
N ASN A 128 -11.09 -40.59 -15.09
CA ASN A 128 -10.97 -41.61 -14.06
C ASN A 128 -11.89 -41.32 -12.87
N ASP A 129 -13.18 -41.63 -13.02
CA ASP A 129 -14.18 -41.48 -11.95
C ASP A 129 -13.90 -42.45 -10.80
N GLY A 130 -13.62 -41.91 -9.61
CA GLY A 130 -13.74 -42.64 -8.35
C GLY A 130 -13.01 -42.11 -7.10
N GLY A 131 -11.99 -41.24 -7.21
CA GLY A 131 -11.00 -41.10 -6.12
C GLY A 131 -10.82 -39.74 -5.40
N THR A 132 -11.25 -38.61 -5.96
CA THR A 132 -10.59 -37.31 -5.66
C THR A 132 -11.50 -36.17 -5.18
N SER A 133 -12.82 -36.34 -5.09
CA SER A 133 -13.74 -35.27 -4.64
C SER A 133 -13.98 -35.24 -3.12
N ARG A 134 -13.88 -36.38 -2.43
CA ARG A 134 -14.04 -36.48 -0.97
C ARG A 134 -12.91 -35.83 -0.17
N PRO A 135 -11.62 -36.02 -0.51
CA PRO A 135 -10.53 -35.35 0.20
C PRO A 135 -10.61 -33.82 0.12
N ALA A 136 -11.08 -33.28 -1.02
CA ALA A 136 -11.28 -31.83 -1.19
C ALA A 136 -12.42 -31.29 -0.32
N ALA A 137 -13.51 -32.03 -0.17
CA ALA A 137 -14.60 -31.67 0.74
C ALA A 137 -14.13 -31.67 2.20
N GLU A 138 -13.41 -32.70 2.64
CA GLU A 138 -12.83 -32.78 3.98
C GLU A 138 -11.87 -31.62 4.28
N GLN A 139 -10.96 -31.30 3.34
CA GLN A 139 -10.07 -30.15 3.46
C GLN A 139 -10.84 -28.82 3.54
N GLY A 140 -11.90 -28.66 2.73
CA GLY A 140 -12.76 -27.48 2.78
C GLY A 140 -13.44 -27.31 4.14
N LEU A 141 -13.98 -28.39 4.69
CA LEU A 141 -14.60 -28.39 6.02
C LEU A 141 -13.62 -27.96 7.11
N ASN A 142 -12.41 -28.53 7.11
CA ASN A 142 -11.38 -28.19 8.11
C ASN A 142 -10.97 -26.73 8.03
N ARG A 143 -10.74 -26.19 6.81
CA ARG A 143 -10.40 -24.76 6.62
C ARG A 143 -11.53 -23.83 7.07
N ALA A 144 -12.78 -24.18 6.78
CA ALA A 144 -13.94 -23.41 7.23
C ALA A 144 -14.08 -23.42 8.76
N GLU A 145 -13.89 -24.58 9.39
CA GLU A 145 -13.91 -24.72 10.84
C GLU A 145 -12.79 -23.92 11.53
N ASP A 146 -11.57 -23.98 11.00
CA ASP A 146 -10.44 -23.19 11.50
C ASP A 146 -10.68 -21.68 11.35
N SER A 147 -11.26 -21.25 10.23
CA SER A 147 -11.60 -19.85 9.99
C SER A 147 -12.66 -19.34 10.96
N ILE A 148 -13.71 -20.13 11.22
CA ILE A 148 -14.76 -19.79 12.19
C ILE A 148 -14.16 -19.70 13.59
N ARG A 149 -13.37 -20.69 14.02
CA ARG A 149 -12.73 -20.72 15.34
C ARG A 149 -11.82 -19.51 15.54
N THR A 150 -11.07 -19.13 14.51
CA THR A 150 -10.18 -17.95 14.54
C THR A 150 -10.98 -16.66 14.70
N ALA A 151 -12.08 -16.52 13.97
CA ALA A 151 -12.94 -15.36 14.04
C ALA A 151 -13.69 -15.25 15.38
N GLU A 152 -14.14 -16.36 15.94
CA GLU A 152 -14.74 -16.44 17.28
C GLU A 152 -13.74 -16.04 18.36
N ALA A 153 -12.52 -16.59 18.34
CA ALA A 153 -11.48 -16.22 19.29
C ALA A 153 -11.11 -14.73 19.21
N SER A 154 -11.11 -14.15 18.01
CA SER A 154 -10.90 -12.71 17.82
C SER A 154 -12.04 -11.88 18.43
N LEU A 155 -13.29 -12.31 18.25
CA LEU A 155 -14.46 -11.64 18.81
C LEU A 155 -14.50 -11.72 20.34
N ASP A 156 -14.16 -12.87 20.92
CA ASP A 156 -14.08 -13.05 22.37
C ASP A 156 -13.01 -12.16 22.98
N ARG A 157 -11.82 -12.07 22.36
CA ARG A 157 -10.78 -11.13 22.78
C ARG A 157 -11.28 -9.69 22.75
N ALA A 158 -11.98 -9.28 21.69
CA ALA A 158 -12.55 -7.93 21.61
C ALA A 158 -13.56 -7.65 22.74
N ARG A 159 -14.28 -8.67 23.23
CA ARG A 159 -15.14 -8.56 24.42
C ARG A 159 -14.30 -8.34 25.67
N GLU A 160 -13.31 -9.19 25.91
CA GLU A 160 -12.44 -9.13 27.10
C GLU A 160 -11.69 -7.80 27.20
N GLU A 161 -11.25 -7.27 26.06
CA GLU A 161 -10.51 -6.01 25.97
C GLU A 161 -11.39 -4.76 25.99
N TYR A 162 -12.72 -4.90 26.02
CA TYR A 162 -13.65 -3.77 25.88
C TYR A 162 -13.38 -2.95 24.59
N ALA A 163 -13.08 -3.62 23.48
CA ALA A 163 -12.96 -2.95 22.19
C ALA A 163 -14.32 -2.47 21.69
N ASN A 164 -14.34 -1.33 21.01
CA ASN A 164 -15.51 -0.81 20.31
C ASN A 164 -15.59 -1.42 18.90
N VAL A 165 -16.37 -2.50 18.80
CA VAL A 165 -16.56 -3.27 17.57
C VAL A 165 -18.03 -3.66 17.40
N PRO A 166 -18.51 -3.87 16.16
CA PRO A 166 -19.90 -4.24 15.87
C PRO A 166 -20.22 -5.69 16.24
N PHE A 167 -20.27 -5.98 17.55
CA PHE A 167 -20.46 -7.33 18.09
C PHE A 167 -21.67 -8.07 17.51
N ARG A 168 -22.82 -7.39 17.40
CA ARG A 168 -24.06 -7.99 16.90
C ARG A 168 -23.92 -8.46 15.44
N GLU A 169 -23.22 -7.68 14.62
CA GLU A 169 -23.01 -8.01 13.21
C GLU A 169 -22.00 -9.15 13.08
N ALA A 170 -20.91 -9.11 13.85
CA ALA A 170 -19.94 -10.20 13.92
C ALA A 170 -20.60 -11.52 14.36
N ASP A 171 -21.37 -11.51 15.45
CA ASP A 171 -22.11 -12.69 15.95
C ASP A 171 -23.08 -13.25 14.89
N SER A 172 -23.79 -12.38 14.18
CA SER A 172 -24.71 -12.75 13.11
C SER A 172 -23.99 -13.41 11.93
N ARG A 173 -22.83 -12.87 11.52
CA ARG A 173 -22.03 -13.44 10.44
C ARG A 173 -21.42 -14.78 10.83
N LEU A 174 -20.90 -14.91 12.04
CA LEU A 174 -20.37 -16.19 12.55
C LEU A 174 -21.47 -17.25 12.71
N SER A 175 -22.69 -16.85 13.11
CA SER A 175 -23.84 -17.75 13.11
C SER A 175 -24.17 -18.26 11.71
N SER A 176 -24.18 -17.37 10.72
CA SER A 176 -24.38 -17.75 9.31
C SER A 176 -23.28 -18.69 8.81
N ALA A 177 -22.03 -18.43 9.18
CA ALA A 177 -20.88 -19.27 8.84
C ALA A 177 -21.02 -20.70 9.41
N ARG A 178 -21.41 -20.82 10.69
CA ARG A 178 -21.67 -22.12 11.34
C ARG A 178 -22.81 -22.89 10.67
N GLU A 179 -23.94 -22.25 10.41
CA GLU A 179 -25.06 -22.88 9.70
C GLU A 179 -24.66 -23.38 8.31
N ARG A 180 -23.82 -22.61 7.60
CA ARG A 180 -23.30 -22.99 6.29
C ARG A 180 -22.30 -24.15 6.37
N LEU A 181 -21.45 -24.18 7.39
CA LEU A 181 -20.53 -25.28 7.65
C LEU A 181 -21.30 -26.58 7.95
N GLU A 182 -22.38 -26.52 8.74
CA GLU A 182 -23.25 -27.67 8.99
C GLU A 182 -23.92 -28.20 7.71
N LEU A 183 -24.35 -27.31 6.82
CA LEU A 183 -24.82 -27.74 5.50
C LEU A 183 -23.70 -28.40 4.69
N ALA A 184 -22.49 -27.84 4.69
CA ALA A 184 -21.34 -28.43 4.00
C ALA A 184 -21.03 -29.85 4.53
N ARG A 185 -21.09 -30.06 5.85
CA ARG A 185 -20.88 -31.37 6.50
C ARG A 185 -21.90 -32.39 6.02
N ARG A 186 -23.19 -32.02 5.95
CA ARG A 186 -24.25 -32.91 5.43
C ARG A 186 -24.06 -33.28 3.96
N LEU A 187 -23.54 -32.35 3.16
CA LEU A 187 -23.29 -32.58 1.73
C LEU A 187 -21.99 -33.34 1.45
N ALA A 188 -21.06 -33.44 2.40
CA ALA A 188 -19.71 -33.97 2.15
C ALA A 188 -19.69 -35.38 1.54
N ALA A 189 -20.62 -36.26 1.98
CA ALA A 189 -20.72 -37.61 1.43
C ALA A 189 -21.60 -37.69 0.17
N ALA A 190 -22.68 -36.90 0.12
CA ALA A 190 -23.72 -36.99 -0.92
C ALA A 190 -23.41 -36.15 -2.16
N SER A 191 -22.77 -35.00 -1.98
CA SER A 191 -22.44 -34.02 -3.01
C SER A 191 -21.15 -33.26 -2.64
N PRO A 192 -19.97 -33.88 -2.81
CA PRO A 192 -18.69 -33.30 -2.37
C PRO A 192 -18.40 -31.92 -3.00
N ALA A 193 -18.78 -31.70 -4.25
CA ALA A 193 -18.58 -30.41 -4.92
C ALA A 193 -19.42 -29.28 -4.29
N GLU A 194 -20.68 -29.55 -3.94
CA GLU A 194 -21.54 -28.58 -3.23
C GLU A 194 -21.07 -28.38 -1.79
N SER A 195 -20.51 -29.41 -1.15
CA SER A 195 -19.85 -29.30 0.15
C SER A 195 -18.69 -28.31 0.09
N VAL A 196 -17.78 -28.45 -0.90
CA VAL A 196 -16.67 -27.49 -1.11
C VAL A 196 -17.19 -26.06 -1.32
N HIS A 197 -18.24 -25.89 -2.13
CA HIS A 197 -18.84 -24.57 -2.35
C HIS A 197 -19.41 -23.97 -1.06
N CYS A 198 -20.13 -24.76 -0.25
CA CYS A 198 -20.64 -24.32 1.04
C CYS A 198 -19.51 -24.00 2.02
N SER A 199 -18.44 -24.80 2.07
CA SER A 199 -17.26 -24.53 2.90
C SER A 199 -16.62 -23.19 2.54
N ARG A 200 -16.45 -22.88 1.24
CA ARG A 200 -15.93 -21.58 0.80
C ARG A 200 -16.83 -20.40 1.21
N GLN A 201 -18.16 -20.58 1.18
CA GLN A 201 -19.08 -19.55 1.69
C GLN A 201 -18.94 -19.36 3.21
N ALA A 202 -18.78 -20.45 3.96
CA ALA A 202 -18.53 -20.40 5.40
C ALA A 202 -17.20 -19.69 5.71
N GLU A 203 -16.12 -19.98 4.98
CA GLU A 203 -14.83 -19.28 5.07
C GLU A 203 -14.99 -17.77 4.81
N ALA A 204 -15.70 -17.38 3.76
CA ALA A 204 -15.92 -15.97 3.43
C ALA A 204 -16.70 -15.24 4.54
N TRP A 205 -17.74 -15.87 5.10
CA TRP A 205 -18.51 -15.28 6.21
C TRP A 205 -17.73 -15.28 7.53
N ALA A 206 -16.85 -16.26 7.76
CA ALA A 206 -15.93 -16.26 8.88
C ALA A 206 -14.92 -15.11 8.77
N LEU A 207 -14.38 -14.84 7.57
CA LEU A 207 -13.54 -13.67 7.33
C LEU A 207 -14.30 -12.35 7.60
N GLU A 208 -15.56 -12.23 7.16
CA GLU A 208 -16.38 -11.06 7.49
C GLU A 208 -16.57 -10.91 9.00
N GLY A 209 -16.87 -11.99 9.72
CA GLY A 209 -16.97 -12.01 11.18
C GLY A 209 -15.66 -11.61 11.86
N TYR A 210 -14.53 -12.12 11.35
CA TYR A 210 -13.20 -11.74 11.82
C TYR A 210 -12.96 -10.24 11.61
N CYS A 211 -13.17 -9.71 10.40
CA CYS A 211 -13.02 -8.28 10.11
C CYS A 211 -13.88 -7.41 11.05
N LEU A 212 -15.16 -7.78 11.25
CA LEU A 212 -16.07 -7.06 12.16
C LEU A 212 -15.64 -7.12 13.63
N SER A 213 -14.85 -8.11 14.03
CA SER A 213 -14.30 -8.22 15.39
C SER A 213 -13.11 -7.30 15.65
N LEU A 214 -12.58 -6.63 14.62
CA LEU A 214 -11.36 -5.82 14.73
C LEU A 214 -11.69 -4.34 15.02
N PRO A 215 -10.90 -3.68 15.89
CA PRO A 215 -11.01 -2.25 16.10
C PRO A 215 -10.54 -1.49 14.85
N SER A 216 -11.11 -0.30 14.64
CA SER A 216 -10.73 0.61 13.56
C SER A 216 -10.31 1.94 14.16
N ARG A 217 -9.07 2.37 13.88
CA ARG A 217 -8.51 3.63 14.38
C ARG A 217 -9.06 4.81 13.59
N THR A 218 -9.33 5.91 14.28
CA THR A 218 -9.75 7.19 13.68
C THR A 218 -8.59 8.16 13.42
N ALA A 219 -7.41 7.88 13.98
CA ALA A 219 -6.13 8.55 13.72
C ALA A 219 -5.13 7.53 13.18
N GLU A 220 -5.03 7.42 11.87
CA GLU A 220 -4.26 6.37 11.19
C GLU A 220 -3.92 6.80 9.76
N ALA A 221 -2.65 6.72 9.39
CA ALA A 221 -2.25 6.81 7.99
C ALA A 221 -2.56 5.48 7.29
N ARG A 222 -3.28 5.55 6.18
CA ARG A 222 -3.73 4.41 5.39
C ARG A 222 -3.25 4.63 3.96
N GLY A 223 -2.01 4.25 3.77
CA GLY A 223 -1.23 4.54 2.57
C GLY A 223 -1.21 3.41 1.56
N VAL A 224 -0.92 3.77 0.31
CA VAL A 224 -0.59 2.79 -0.71
C VAL A 224 0.41 3.34 -1.71
N TRP A 225 1.40 2.53 -2.10
CA TRP A 225 2.26 2.84 -3.25
C TRP A 225 1.61 2.42 -4.55
N TYR A 226 1.75 3.26 -5.57
CA TYR A 226 1.12 3.03 -6.87
C TYR A 226 1.92 3.59 -8.03
N ARG A 227 2.20 2.75 -9.03
CA ARG A 227 2.70 3.18 -10.33
C ARG A 227 1.50 3.44 -11.26
N PRO A 228 1.34 4.66 -11.81
CA PRO A 228 0.21 4.96 -12.68
C PRO A 228 0.30 4.21 -14.01
N VAL A 229 -0.84 3.70 -14.47
CA VAL A 229 -1.00 3.00 -15.77
C VAL A 229 -2.18 3.54 -16.59
N GLU A 230 -2.93 4.46 -16.00
CA GLU A 230 -4.09 5.12 -16.58
C GLU A 230 -3.70 5.99 -17.77
N ARG A 231 -4.69 6.31 -18.60
CA ARG A 231 -4.49 7.07 -19.84
C ARG A 231 -5.29 8.36 -19.89
N ASN A 232 -6.20 8.57 -18.95
CA ASN A 232 -7.10 9.72 -18.89
C ASN A 232 -7.72 9.84 -17.49
N ALA A 233 -8.44 10.94 -17.27
CA ALA A 233 -9.07 11.24 -15.99
C ALA A 233 -10.17 10.26 -15.56
N GLU A 234 -10.87 9.62 -16.50
CA GLU A 234 -11.91 8.65 -16.18
C GLU A 234 -11.30 7.40 -15.54
N GLU A 235 -10.22 6.87 -16.14
CA GLU A 235 -9.49 5.72 -15.59
C GLU A 235 -8.88 6.04 -14.22
N VAL A 236 -8.34 7.24 -14.04
CA VAL A 236 -7.84 7.71 -12.73
C VAL A 236 -8.98 7.74 -11.70
N GLY A 237 -10.16 8.23 -12.09
CA GLY A 237 -11.35 8.22 -11.24
C GLY A 237 -11.71 6.81 -10.76
N VAL A 238 -11.71 5.81 -11.65
CA VAL A 238 -12.03 4.42 -11.29
C VAL A 238 -10.98 3.81 -10.35
N THR A 239 -9.69 4.08 -10.57
CA THR A 239 -8.62 3.63 -9.67
C THR A 239 -8.79 4.23 -8.28
N LEU A 240 -9.03 5.53 -8.20
CA LEU A 240 -9.21 6.24 -6.94
C LEU A 240 -10.51 5.87 -6.23
N ASP A 241 -11.59 5.56 -6.94
CA ASP A 241 -12.82 5.03 -6.37
C ASP A 241 -12.57 3.70 -5.65
N ARG A 242 -11.75 2.82 -6.23
CA ARG A 242 -11.36 1.57 -5.59
C ARG A 242 -10.49 1.80 -4.36
N MET A 243 -9.56 2.77 -4.41
CA MET A 243 -8.73 3.14 -3.27
C MET A 243 -9.59 3.68 -2.12
N ALA A 244 -10.48 4.63 -2.41
CA ALA A 244 -11.43 5.18 -1.46
C ALA A 244 -12.34 4.09 -0.86
N ALA A 245 -12.82 3.16 -1.69
CA ALA A 245 -13.64 2.03 -1.24
C ALA A 245 -12.93 1.07 -0.28
N SER A 246 -11.59 1.08 -0.21
CA SER A 246 -10.84 0.33 0.79
C SER A 246 -10.65 1.09 2.11
N GLY A 247 -10.82 2.42 2.11
CA GLY A 247 -10.61 3.29 3.28
C GLY A 247 -9.24 3.97 3.32
N LEU A 248 -8.50 3.99 2.20
CA LEU A 248 -7.22 4.68 2.07
C LEU A 248 -7.40 6.21 2.18
N ASN A 249 -6.43 6.88 2.78
CA ASN A 249 -6.37 8.34 2.89
C ASN A 249 -5.04 8.94 2.38
N GLU A 250 -4.06 8.09 2.02
CA GLU A 250 -2.80 8.51 1.42
C GLU A 250 -2.45 7.66 0.19
N LEU A 251 -1.94 8.33 -0.85
CA LEU A 251 -1.45 7.73 -2.08
C LEU A 251 0.00 8.17 -2.34
N TYR A 252 0.92 7.23 -2.28
CA TYR A 252 2.31 7.39 -2.70
C TYR A 252 2.42 7.09 -4.19
N LEU A 253 2.15 8.10 -5.00
CA LEU A 253 2.12 7.98 -6.47
C LEU A 253 3.55 8.04 -7.03
N GLU A 254 3.96 7.05 -7.80
CA GLU A 254 5.29 7.04 -8.44
C GLU A 254 5.34 8.12 -9.54
N THR A 255 5.90 9.27 -9.19
CA THR A 255 5.92 10.49 -10.01
C THR A 255 7.21 10.69 -10.78
N PHE A 256 8.31 10.09 -10.30
CA PHE A 256 9.61 10.10 -10.95
C PHE A 256 10.23 8.70 -10.89
N PHE A 257 10.37 8.06 -12.05
CA PHE A 257 10.93 6.72 -12.17
C PHE A 257 11.64 6.53 -13.51
N GLN A 258 12.68 5.71 -13.52
CA GLN A 258 13.52 5.47 -14.71
C GLN A 258 14.00 6.78 -15.37
N GLY A 259 14.26 7.80 -14.56
CA GLY A 259 14.75 9.10 -15.00
C GLY A 259 13.70 10.01 -15.65
N TYR A 260 12.43 9.59 -15.72
CA TYR A 260 11.34 10.39 -16.27
C TYR A 260 10.36 10.84 -15.20
N THR A 261 9.82 12.05 -15.36
CA THR A 261 8.61 12.49 -14.66
C THR A 261 7.35 11.96 -15.35
N ILE A 262 6.29 11.72 -14.58
CA ILE A 262 4.97 11.41 -15.15
C ILE A 262 4.27 12.64 -15.71
N PHE A 263 4.69 13.83 -15.30
CA PHE A 263 4.12 15.14 -15.64
C PHE A 263 5.07 15.98 -16.50
N PRO A 264 4.59 17.01 -17.24
CA PRO A 264 5.43 17.94 -17.99
C PRO A 264 6.21 18.88 -17.06
N SER A 265 7.46 18.50 -16.76
CA SER A 265 8.39 19.23 -15.89
C SER A 265 9.12 20.35 -16.63
N ARG A 266 9.11 21.54 -16.02
CA ARG A 266 9.91 22.68 -16.49
C ARG A 266 11.37 22.52 -16.12
N THR A 267 11.65 21.93 -14.95
CA THR A 267 13.00 21.64 -14.46
C THR A 267 13.73 20.70 -15.39
N ALA A 268 13.12 19.57 -15.77
CA ALA A 268 13.71 18.65 -16.75
C ALA A 268 14.04 19.33 -18.08
N CYS A 269 13.09 20.09 -18.65
CA CYS A 269 13.34 20.85 -19.87
C CYS A 269 14.46 21.89 -19.72
N ALA A 270 14.58 22.56 -18.56
CA ALA A 270 15.63 23.54 -18.31
C ALA A 270 17.04 22.91 -18.30
N HIS A 271 17.14 21.62 -17.96
CA HIS A 271 18.36 20.82 -18.07
C HIS A 271 18.47 20.09 -19.42
N GLY A 272 17.60 20.35 -20.41
CA GLY A 272 17.63 19.65 -21.69
C GLY A 272 17.23 18.17 -21.63
N ILE A 273 16.73 17.70 -20.48
CA ILE A 273 16.20 16.36 -20.26
C ILE A 273 14.75 16.32 -20.78
N ALA A 274 14.29 15.15 -21.24
CA ALA A 274 12.91 14.97 -21.66
C ALA A 274 11.95 15.34 -20.52
N GLY A 275 11.07 16.31 -20.77
CA GLY A 275 10.19 16.90 -19.75
C GLY A 275 9.12 15.98 -19.20
N GLN A 276 8.88 14.83 -19.80
CA GLN A 276 7.86 13.85 -19.38
C GLN A 276 8.18 12.49 -20.00
N ASN A 277 7.80 11.40 -19.33
CA ASN A 277 7.80 10.08 -19.94
C ASN A 277 6.86 10.07 -21.17
N PRO A 278 7.32 9.65 -22.37
CA PRO A 278 6.50 9.61 -23.57
C PRO A 278 5.21 8.79 -23.46
N VAL A 279 5.12 7.84 -22.53
CA VAL A 279 3.89 7.05 -22.30
C VAL A 279 2.72 7.91 -21.82
N PHE A 280 2.99 9.04 -21.17
CA PHE A 280 1.98 9.99 -20.68
C PHE A 280 1.80 11.19 -21.63
N ALA A 281 2.39 11.16 -22.82
CA ALA A 281 2.31 12.26 -23.77
C ALA A 281 0.85 12.64 -24.07
N GLY A 282 0.57 13.94 -24.04
CA GLY A 282 -0.75 14.50 -24.35
C GLY A 282 -1.65 14.74 -23.14
N TRP A 283 -1.23 14.38 -21.93
CA TRP A 283 -1.95 14.72 -20.70
C TRP A 283 -1.01 14.81 -19.49
N ASP A 284 -1.53 15.30 -18.36
CA ASP A 284 -0.78 15.51 -17.11
C ASP A 284 -1.35 14.60 -16.00
N PRO A 285 -0.80 13.39 -15.81
CA PRO A 285 -1.26 12.46 -14.79
C PRO A 285 -1.21 13.03 -13.38
N LEU A 286 -0.13 13.74 -13.00
CA LEU A 286 0.03 14.23 -11.62
C LEU A 286 -1.06 15.26 -11.27
N ASP A 287 -1.34 16.20 -12.18
CA ASP A 287 -2.41 17.17 -12.00
C ASP A 287 -3.78 16.51 -11.81
N VAL A 288 -4.07 15.49 -12.62
CA VAL A 288 -5.34 14.75 -12.56
C VAL A 288 -5.44 13.93 -11.27
N PHE A 289 -4.39 13.20 -10.89
CA PHE A 289 -4.38 12.41 -9.67
C PHE A 289 -4.58 13.28 -8.43
N VAL A 290 -3.85 14.40 -8.31
CA VAL A 290 -3.98 15.29 -7.14
C VAL A 290 -5.41 15.84 -7.04
N LYS A 291 -5.98 16.33 -8.15
CA LYS A 291 -7.33 16.91 -8.15
C LYS A 291 -8.43 15.88 -7.89
N GLU A 292 -8.35 14.70 -8.50
CA GLU A 292 -9.37 13.66 -8.35
C GLU A 292 -9.27 12.95 -7.00
N ALA A 293 -8.07 12.78 -6.45
CA ALA A 293 -7.85 12.17 -5.14
C ALA A 293 -8.37 13.07 -4.01
N ALA A 294 -8.17 14.39 -4.13
CA ALA A 294 -8.68 15.36 -3.17
C ALA A 294 -10.21 15.29 -3.00
N LYS A 295 -10.97 15.02 -4.07
CA LYS A 295 -12.43 14.83 -4.01
C LYS A 295 -12.86 13.63 -3.17
N ARG A 296 -11.94 12.70 -2.92
CA ARG A 296 -12.15 11.45 -2.18
C ARG A 296 -11.45 11.45 -0.82
N GLY A 297 -10.86 12.57 -0.42
CA GLY A 297 -10.10 12.67 0.84
C GLY A 297 -8.79 11.88 0.82
N ILE A 298 -8.22 11.62 -0.35
CA ILE A 298 -6.93 10.94 -0.50
C ILE A 298 -5.85 11.99 -0.79
N ALA A 299 -4.87 12.09 0.10
CA ALA A 299 -3.71 12.94 -0.07
C ALA A 299 -2.67 12.27 -0.99
N VAL A 300 -2.21 12.98 -2.02
CA VAL A 300 -1.19 12.46 -2.95
C VAL A 300 0.19 12.92 -2.49
N HIS A 301 1.05 11.95 -2.18
CA HIS A 301 2.47 12.12 -1.94
C HIS A 301 3.22 11.74 -3.22
N ALA A 302 4.15 12.58 -3.64
CA ALA A 302 5.01 12.30 -4.78
C ALA A 302 6.11 11.30 -4.38
N TRP A 303 5.93 10.03 -4.76
CA TRP A 303 6.96 9.00 -4.61
C TRP A 303 7.96 9.11 -5.76
N ILE A 304 9.25 9.13 -5.42
CA ILE A 304 10.34 9.33 -6.38
C ILE A 304 11.44 8.28 -6.17
N ASN A 305 12.01 7.80 -7.28
CA ASN A 305 13.23 7.01 -7.27
C ASN A 305 14.42 7.98 -7.31
N GLY A 306 14.86 8.46 -6.15
CA GLY A 306 15.76 9.60 -5.95
C GLY A 306 16.95 9.64 -6.93
N TYR A 307 18.04 8.94 -6.59
CA TYR A 307 19.24 8.91 -7.44
C TYR A 307 19.29 7.73 -8.40
N MET A 308 18.38 6.76 -8.27
CA MET A 308 18.23 5.65 -9.23
C MET A 308 17.41 6.11 -10.45
N VAL A 309 18.04 6.16 -11.62
CA VAL A 309 17.49 6.84 -12.82
C VAL A 309 17.30 5.96 -14.04
N GLY A 310 17.49 4.64 -13.94
CA GLY A 310 17.17 3.77 -15.07
C GLY A 310 17.66 2.35 -14.95
N ILE A 311 17.14 1.52 -15.84
CA ILE A 311 17.59 0.14 -16.10
C ILE A 311 17.92 -0.07 -17.60
N ASP A 312 17.73 0.98 -18.39
CA ASP A 312 18.01 1.01 -19.81
C ASP A 312 19.54 1.07 -20.01
N PRO A 313 20.14 0.16 -20.80
CA PRO A 313 21.56 0.20 -21.12
C PRO A 313 22.08 1.56 -21.65
N SER A 314 21.21 2.45 -22.14
CA SER A 314 21.59 3.80 -22.55
C SER A 314 21.80 4.80 -21.38
N GLY A 315 21.54 4.39 -20.13
CA GLY A 315 21.58 5.25 -18.95
C GLY A 315 20.32 6.09 -18.74
N GLY A 316 19.26 5.84 -19.51
CA GLY A 316 17.99 6.55 -19.43
C GLY A 316 18.03 7.98 -19.98
N PRO A 317 16.96 8.77 -19.79
CA PRO A 317 16.87 10.12 -20.38
C PRO A 317 17.86 11.12 -19.76
N ILE A 318 18.31 10.88 -18.53
CA ILE A 318 19.19 11.78 -17.80
C ILE A 318 20.63 11.55 -18.22
N LEU A 319 21.18 10.34 -18.01
CA LEU A 319 22.61 10.09 -18.25
C LEU A 319 22.98 10.06 -19.73
N ARG A 320 22.00 9.97 -20.63
CA ARG A 320 22.20 10.17 -22.08
C ARG A 320 22.51 11.64 -22.43
N ILE A 321 21.96 12.58 -21.66
CA ILE A 321 22.20 14.02 -21.84
C ILE A 321 23.36 14.48 -20.95
N HIS A 322 23.42 13.96 -19.73
CA HIS A 322 24.41 14.28 -18.70
C HIS A 322 25.16 13.04 -18.21
N PRO A 323 26.01 12.42 -19.05
CA PRO A 323 26.81 11.26 -18.61
C PRO A 323 27.73 11.58 -17.44
N GLU A 324 28.14 12.84 -17.28
CA GLU A 324 28.95 13.36 -16.18
C GLU A 324 28.22 13.37 -14.82
N TRP A 325 26.90 13.18 -14.80
CA TRP A 325 26.14 13.04 -13.56
C TRP A 325 26.14 11.61 -13.02
N ALA A 326 26.69 10.63 -13.74
CA ALA A 326 26.65 9.23 -13.34
C ALA A 326 27.51 8.95 -12.09
N ALA A 327 26.97 8.16 -11.16
CA ALA A 327 27.78 7.53 -10.11
C ALA A 327 28.59 6.40 -10.76
N VAL A 328 29.91 6.61 -10.90
CA VAL A 328 30.77 5.70 -11.66
C VAL A 328 31.26 4.54 -10.78
N PRO A 329 31.03 3.26 -11.15
CA PRO A 329 31.63 2.13 -10.46
C PRO A 329 33.16 2.14 -10.58
N ARG A 330 33.86 1.64 -9.54
CA ARG A 330 35.34 1.62 -9.50
C ARG A 330 35.95 0.92 -10.73
N ASP A 331 35.38 -0.19 -11.18
CA ASP A 331 35.86 -0.97 -12.34
C ASP A 331 35.56 -0.35 -13.72
N SER A 332 34.84 0.78 -13.71
CA SER A 332 34.35 1.49 -14.89
C SER A 332 34.95 2.88 -15.01
N VAL A 333 35.91 3.22 -14.15
CA VAL A 333 36.72 4.42 -14.25
C VAL A 333 37.40 4.51 -15.61
N GLY A 334 37.28 5.67 -16.26
CA GLY A 334 37.88 5.93 -17.57
C GLY A 334 37.09 5.41 -18.76
N ARG A 335 35.92 4.79 -18.55
CA ARG A 335 34.98 4.49 -19.64
C ARG A 335 34.20 5.74 -20.05
N ASP A 336 33.89 5.84 -21.33
CA ASP A 336 33.17 7.00 -21.89
C ASP A 336 31.66 6.97 -21.63
N GLN A 337 31.10 5.80 -21.30
CA GLN A 337 29.67 5.63 -21.08
C GLN A 337 29.37 5.30 -19.61
N PRO A 338 28.25 5.81 -19.05
CA PRO A 338 27.75 5.38 -17.76
C PRO A 338 27.63 3.85 -17.68
N ALA A 339 27.94 3.29 -16.51
CA ALA A 339 27.79 1.87 -16.24
C ALA A 339 26.76 1.66 -15.12
N PRO A 340 25.93 0.61 -15.21
CA PRO A 340 25.00 0.29 -14.13
C PRO A 340 25.72 -0.38 -12.96
N ASP A 341 25.04 -0.43 -11.82
CA ASP A 341 25.32 -1.40 -10.77
C ASP A 341 25.25 -2.83 -11.34
N PRO A 342 26.37 -3.59 -11.33
CA PRO A 342 26.40 -4.95 -11.83
C PRO A 342 25.44 -5.91 -11.13
N GLY A 343 25.11 -5.64 -9.85
CA GLY A 343 24.23 -6.49 -9.05
C GLY A 343 22.74 -6.31 -9.39
N THR A 344 22.33 -5.08 -9.71
CA THR A 344 20.91 -4.72 -9.93
C THR A 344 20.57 -4.37 -11.37
N GLY A 345 21.56 -3.98 -12.17
CA GLY A 345 21.39 -3.40 -13.51
C GLY A 345 20.93 -1.94 -13.47
N TYR A 346 20.93 -1.29 -12.30
CA TYR A 346 20.40 0.06 -12.13
C TYR A 346 21.47 1.11 -12.43
N PHE A 347 21.06 2.20 -13.07
CA PHE A 347 21.87 3.38 -13.32
C PHE A 347 21.57 4.45 -12.27
N TRP A 348 22.62 5.15 -11.85
CA TRP A 348 22.55 6.05 -10.72
C TRP A 348 23.19 7.41 -11.03
N MET A 349 22.57 8.47 -10.55
CA MET A 349 23.19 9.79 -10.46
C MET A 349 24.09 9.85 -9.21
N ASP A 350 25.16 10.63 -9.29
CA ASP A 350 26.10 10.82 -8.20
C ASP A 350 25.62 11.92 -7.24
N ILE A 351 25.45 11.57 -5.97
CA ILE A 351 24.92 12.45 -4.92
C ILE A 351 25.90 13.59 -4.59
N VAL A 352 27.20 13.36 -4.75
CA VAL A 352 28.25 14.36 -4.47
C VAL A 352 28.22 15.47 -5.52
N ASN A 353 27.80 15.16 -6.76
CA ASN A 353 27.69 16.17 -7.80
C ASN A 353 26.52 17.14 -7.48
N PRO A 354 26.77 18.46 -7.35
CA PRO A 354 25.75 19.42 -6.97
C PRO A 354 24.67 19.60 -8.04
N GLU A 355 24.95 19.37 -9.32
CA GLU A 355 23.99 19.54 -10.42
C GLU A 355 22.81 18.55 -10.36
N PRO A 356 23.02 17.20 -10.33
CA PRO A 356 21.91 16.26 -10.20
C PRO A 356 21.14 16.42 -8.88
N ARG A 357 21.81 16.83 -7.79
CA ARG A 357 21.13 17.18 -6.54
C ARG A 357 20.19 18.38 -6.71
N GLY A 358 20.65 19.45 -7.36
CA GLY A 358 19.82 20.62 -7.67
C GLY A 358 18.65 20.29 -8.59
N TYR A 359 18.89 19.45 -9.60
CA TYR A 359 17.86 18.94 -10.50
C TYR A 359 16.76 18.19 -9.74
N LEU A 360 17.13 17.22 -8.90
CA LEU A 360 16.18 16.40 -8.13
C LEU A 360 15.36 17.27 -7.17
N ILE A 361 15.99 18.21 -6.45
CA ILE A 361 15.29 19.18 -5.60
C ILE A 361 14.33 20.04 -6.43
N GLY A 362 14.72 20.48 -7.63
CA GLY A 362 13.87 21.24 -8.54
C GLY A 362 12.60 20.47 -8.95
N LEU A 363 12.71 19.17 -9.23
CA LEU A 363 11.56 18.31 -9.49
C LEU A 363 10.63 18.23 -8.28
N MET A 364 11.17 18.00 -7.08
CA MET A 364 10.37 17.95 -5.85
C MET A 364 9.65 19.29 -5.58
N LYS A 365 10.32 20.43 -5.83
CA LYS A 365 9.72 21.76 -5.71
C LYS A 365 8.61 21.99 -6.73
N GLU A 366 8.71 21.43 -7.95
CA GLU A 366 7.57 21.43 -8.89
C GLU A 366 6.41 20.59 -8.36
N MET A 367 6.65 19.35 -7.90
CA MET A 367 5.62 18.46 -7.36
C MET A 367 4.84 19.13 -6.21
N VAL A 368 5.56 19.72 -5.26
CA VAL A 368 4.96 20.39 -4.09
C VAL A 368 4.34 21.74 -4.48
N GLY A 369 5.11 22.63 -5.10
CA GLY A 369 4.71 24.02 -5.31
C GLY A 369 3.73 24.23 -6.47
N ARG A 370 3.82 23.45 -7.56
CA ARG A 370 2.95 23.60 -8.74
C ARG A 370 1.71 22.72 -8.63
N TYR A 371 1.86 21.47 -8.19
CA TYR A 371 0.75 20.52 -8.17
C TYR A 371 0.02 20.46 -6.83
N GLY A 372 0.66 20.91 -5.73
CA GLY A 372 0.06 20.80 -4.40
C GLY A 372 0.10 19.37 -3.86
N ALA A 373 1.12 18.59 -4.20
CA ALA A 373 1.36 17.30 -3.55
C ALA A 373 1.50 17.51 -2.03
N ALA A 374 0.85 16.66 -1.23
CA ALA A 374 0.81 16.75 0.22
C ALA A 374 2.19 16.49 0.86
N GLY A 375 3.02 15.72 0.16
CA GLY A 375 4.35 15.36 0.60
C GLY A 375 5.20 14.79 -0.53
N VAL A 376 6.45 14.49 -0.19
CA VAL A 376 7.34 13.66 -1.01
C VAL A 376 7.65 12.37 -0.26
N ASN A 377 7.69 11.27 -0.98
CA ASN A 377 8.13 9.98 -0.47
C ASN A 377 9.41 9.56 -1.18
N LEU A 378 10.47 9.47 -0.39
CA LEU A 378 11.84 9.33 -0.83
C LEU A 378 12.23 7.86 -0.85
N ASP A 379 12.67 7.42 -2.01
CA ASP A 379 13.29 6.12 -2.25
C ASP A 379 14.66 6.35 -2.92
N TYR A 380 15.60 5.42 -2.76
CA TYR A 380 16.92 5.48 -3.38
C TYR A 380 17.69 6.81 -3.14
N MET A 381 17.62 7.36 -1.91
CA MET A 381 18.35 8.58 -1.50
C MET A 381 19.75 8.28 -0.95
N ARG A 382 20.42 7.30 -1.55
CA ARG A 382 21.70 6.74 -1.12
C ARG A 382 22.53 6.26 -2.32
N PHE A 383 23.81 6.00 -2.09
CA PHE A 383 24.66 5.35 -3.07
C PHE A 383 24.27 3.88 -3.29
N PRO A 384 24.67 3.28 -4.44
CA PRO A 384 24.34 1.89 -4.76
C PRO A 384 25.09 0.90 -3.86
N SER A 385 26.38 1.15 -3.62
CA SER A 385 27.28 0.39 -2.75
C SER A 385 28.59 1.17 -2.54
N ASP A 386 29.48 0.67 -1.67
CA ASP A 386 30.78 1.30 -1.40
C ASP A 386 31.75 1.28 -2.60
N GLY A 387 31.44 0.53 -3.66
CA GLY A 387 32.23 0.44 -4.90
C GLY A 387 31.90 1.52 -5.95
N PHE A 388 31.17 2.57 -5.57
CA PHE A 388 30.65 3.60 -6.47
C PHE A 388 31.23 5.00 -6.23
N SER A 389 30.85 5.94 -7.10
CA SER A 389 31.18 7.37 -7.02
C SER A 389 32.64 7.69 -7.33
N TYR A 390 33.22 6.97 -8.29
CA TYR A 390 34.57 7.20 -8.80
C TYR A 390 34.61 8.08 -10.05
N SER A 391 33.59 8.95 -10.22
CA SER A 391 33.58 9.91 -11.33
C SER A 391 34.78 10.86 -11.21
N ARG A 392 35.20 11.46 -12.33
CA ARG A 392 36.31 12.43 -12.31
C ARG A 392 36.03 13.56 -11.30
N TYR A 393 34.80 14.08 -11.29
CA TYR A 393 34.40 15.14 -10.38
C TYR A 393 34.60 14.74 -8.93
N VAL A 394 34.07 13.59 -8.51
CA VAL A 394 34.11 13.16 -7.11
C VAL A 394 35.53 12.83 -6.66
N ARG A 395 36.31 12.13 -7.49
CA ARG A 395 37.72 11.84 -7.19
C ARG A 395 38.53 13.12 -7.01
N SER A 396 38.32 14.11 -7.87
CA SER A 396 38.97 15.42 -7.75
C SER A 396 38.54 16.16 -6.49
N ALA A 397 37.24 16.17 -6.16
CA ALA A 397 36.73 16.82 -4.95
C ALA A 397 37.34 16.22 -3.68
N TYR A 398 37.35 14.89 -3.57
CA TYR A 398 37.96 14.21 -2.43
C TYR A 398 39.49 14.43 -2.38
N ALA A 399 40.19 14.35 -3.52
CA ALA A 399 41.63 14.57 -3.57
C ALA A 399 42.03 16.02 -3.23
N GLU A 400 41.20 17.00 -3.58
CA GLU A 400 41.41 18.40 -3.20
C GLU A 400 41.24 18.62 -1.70
N GLU A 401 40.26 17.97 -1.08
CA GLU A 401 39.98 18.11 0.35
C GLU A 401 40.98 17.32 1.22
N ILE A 402 41.31 16.09 0.81
CA ILE A 402 42.02 15.11 1.65
C ILE A 402 43.48 14.90 1.21
N GLY A 403 43.83 15.26 -0.03
CA GLY A 403 45.17 15.10 -0.59
C GLY A 403 45.49 13.70 -1.12
N THR A 404 44.49 12.82 -1.27
CA THR A 404 44.65 11.44 -1.79
C THR A 404 43.54 11.13 -2.78
N ASP A 405 43.86 10.43 -3.87
CA ASP A 405 42.84 9.93 -4.80
C ASP A 405 42.11 8.74 -4.17
N PRO A 406 40.76 8.78 -4.03
CA PRO A 406 40.05 7.68 -3.38
C PRO A 406 40.13 6.37 -4.18
N TYR A 407 40.52 6.41 -5.45
CA TYR A 407 40.76 5.22 -6.26
C TYR A 407 41.90 4.34 -5.74
N ASP A 408 42.86 4.93 -5.02
CA ASP A 408 44.02 4.21 -4.46
C ASP A 408 43.74 3.64 -3.06
N LEU A 409 42.60 3.99 -2.46
CA LEU A 409 42.17 3.50 -1.14
C LEU A 409 41.52 2.13 -1.27
N ASP A 410 41.75 1.26 -0.29
CA ASP A 410 41.26 -0.11 -0.32
C ASP A 410 41.02 -0.64 1.09
N ALA A 411 39.90 -1.35 1.27
CA ALA A 411 39.46 -1.81 2.59
C ALA A 411 40.44 -2.77 3.27
N ASP A 412 41.19 -3.56 2.50
CA ASP A 412 42.11 -4.57 3.04
C ASP A 412 43.50 -3.98 3.28
N THR A 413 43.97 -3.12 2.38
CA THR A 413 45.35 -2.57 2.44
C THR A 413 45.48 -1.21 3.12
N ASP A 414 44.41 -0.41 3.14
CA ASP A 414 44.31 0.85 3.89
C ASP A 414 42.92 1.01 4.53
N PRO A 415 42.64 0.24 5.60
CA PRO A 415 41.32 0.27 6.24
C PRO A 415 40.91 1.65 6.77
N ALA A 416 41.88 2.44 7.25
CA ALA A 416 41.60 3.77 7.80
C ALA A 416 41.27 4.79 6.70
N GLY A 417 42.01 4.78 5.60
CA GLY A 417 41.69 5.59 4.43
C GLY A 417 40.34 5.19 3.82
N TRP A 418 40.05 3.88 3.74
CA TRP A 418 38.78 3.37 3.27
C TRP A 418 37.58 3.80 4.15
N GLU A 419 37.73 3.71 5.47
CA GLU A 419 36.72 4.20 6.43
C GLU A 419 36.47 5.70 6.25
N HIS A 420 37.52 6.50 6.07
CA HIS A 420 37.37 7.93 5.81
C HIS A 420 36.64 8.22 4.50
N TRP A 421 36.97 7.52 3.41
CA TRP A 421 36.30 7.65 2.11
C TRP A 421 34.81 7.34 2.19
N THR A 422 34.46 6.20 2.77
CA THR A 422 33.05 5.77 2.91
C THR A 422 32.27 6.70 3.86
N ALA A 423 32.90 7.22 4.91
CA ALA A 423 32.30 8.24 5.77
C ALA A 423 32.08 9.58 5.04
N TRP A 424 33.01 9.99 4.18
CA TRP A 424 32.88 11.21 3.36
C TRP A 424 31.71 11.11 2.38
N LEU A 425 31.53 9.95 1.72
CA LEU A 425 30.36 9.69 0.88
C LEU A 425 29.05 9.73 1.70
N ARG A 426 29.02 9.05 2.86
CA ARG A 426 27.86 9.09 3.77
C ARG A 426 27.49 10.51 4.19
N GLN A 427 28.49 11.36 4.43
CA GLN A 427 28.25 12.77 4.73
C GLN A 427 27.59 13.50 3.56
N ALA A 428 27.95 13.18 2.31
CA ALA A 428 27.29 13.74 1.14
C ALA A 428 25.81 13.33 1.03
N GLU A 429 25.45 12.08 1.37
CA GLU A 429 24.05 11.64 1.48
C GLU A 429 23.28 12.46 2.52
N ASN A 430 23.88 12.63 3.71
CA ASN A 430 23.29 13.40 4.80
C ASN A 430 23.06 14.88 4.43
N GLU A 431 24.03 15.51 3.76
CA GLU A 431 23.87 16.87 3.26
C GLU A 431 22.83 16.97 2.13
N GLY A 432 22.71 15.94 1.30
CA GLY A 432 21.64 15.81 0.30
C GLY A 432 20.26 15.84 0.95
N MET A 433 20.03 15.01 1.97
CA MET A 433 18.77 14.95 2.72
C MET A 433 18.46 16.26 3.44
N LYS A 434 19.45 16.90 4.07
CA LYS A 434 19.30 18.23 4.69
C LYS A 434 18.93 19.30 3.67
N ALA A 435 19.49 19.24 2.45
CA ALA A 435 19.15 20.18 1.39
C ALA A 435 17.70 20.00 0.92
N VAL A 436 17.27 18.75 0.68
CA VAL A 436 15.86 18.43 0.36
C VAL A 436 14.93 18.99 1.43
N TYR A 437 15.18 18.68 2.69
CA TYR A 437 14.35 19.13 3.80
C TYR A 437 14.24 20.65 3.88
N ARG A 438 15.39 21.33 3.88
CA ARG A 438 15.44 22.79 3.96
C ARG A 438 14.67 23.46 2.83
N GLU A 439 14.89 23.02 1.58
CA GLU A 439 14.30 23.63 0.40
C GLU A 439 12.79 23.39 0.32
N LEU A 440 12.32 22.19 0.66
CA LEU A 440 10.90 21.86 0.64
C LEU A 440 10.15 22.51 1.81
N LYS A 441 10.70 22.51 3.03
CA LYS A 441 10.08 23.19 4.17
C LYS A 441 10.07 24.72 4.01
N ALA A 442 11.08 25.29 3.36
CA ALA A 442 11.07 26.72 3.02
C ALA A 442 10.00 27.07 1.98
N LEU A 443 9.73 26.17 1.04
CA LEU A 443 8.68 26.34 0.03
C LEU A 443 7.27 26.13 0.63
N ALA A 444 7.10 25.08 1.41
CA ALA A 444 5.84 24.65 1.99
C ALA A 444 6.09 23.98 3.35
N PRO A 445 6.00 24.72 4.47
CA PRO A 445 6.33 24.21 5.81
C PRO A 445 5.53 22.96 6.23
N GLN A 446 4.29 22.84 5.73
CA GLN A 446 3.38 21.74 6.03
C GLN A 446 3.64 20.47 5.19
N THR A 447 4.50 20.54 4.16
CA THR A 447 4.79 19.39 3.30
C THR A 447 5.47 18.28 4.11
N VAL A 448 4.92 17.08 4.04
CA VAL A 448 5.49 15.90 4.69
C VAL A 448 6.60 15.30 3.84
N ILE A 449 7.78 15.10 4.44
CA ILE A 449 8.89 14.39 3.83
C ILE A 449 8.97 13.01 4.48
N SER A 450 8.70 11.99 3.68
CA SER A 450 8.74 10.59 4.14
C SER A 450 9.83 9.81 3.44
N ALA A 451 10.35 8.77 4.07
CA ALA A 451 11.35 7.87 3.49
C ALA A 451 10.93 6.40 3.66
N ALA A 452 11.24 5.56 2.67
CA ALA A 452 10.88 4.15 2.64
C ALA A 452 12.10 3.21 2.70
N PRO A 453 12.84 3.18 3.82
CA PRO A 453 14.12 2.48 3.91
C PRO A 453 13.97 0.96 3.79
N GLU A 454 14.91 0.33 3.09
CA GLU A 454 15.11 -1.11 3.17
C GLU A 454 15.77 -1.51 4.52
N PRO A 455 15.50 -2.72 5.05
CA PRO A 455 16.25 -3.27 6.18
C PRO A 455 17.76 -3.33 5.91
N GLY A 456 18.58 -3.17 6.95
CA GLY A 456 20.05 -3.22 6.83
C GLY A 456 20.68 -1.82 6.66
N PRO A 457 21.64 -1.62 5.73
CA PRO A 457 22.41 -0.37 5.66
C PRO A 457 21.58 0.91 5.50
N GLU A 458 20.43 0.84 4.81
CA GLU A 458 19.54 2.00 4.65
C GLU A 458 18.77 2.31 5.94
N ALA A 459 18.35 1.29 6.69
CA ALA A 459 17.77 1.47 8.02
C ALA A 459 18.73 2.19 8.98
N ASP A 460 20.04 1.99 8.86
CA ASP A 460 21.04 2.69 9.68
C ASP A 460 21.15 4.19 9.34
N ARG A 461 20.82 4.59 8.10
CA ARG A 461 20.78 6.00 7.70
C ARG A 461 19.63 6.77 8.34
N ILE A 462 18.54 6.09 8.67
CA ILE A 462 17.36 6.72 9.29
C ILE A 462 17.69 7.42 10.60
N GLY A 463 18.59 6.87 11.41
CA GLY A 463 19.03 7.54 12.64
C GLY A 463 19.72 8.87 12.37
N GLU A 464 20.45 8.99 11.25
CA GLU A 464 21.12 10.22 10.84
C GLU A 464 20.16 11.21 10.18
N TRP A 465 19.14 10.69 9.50
CA TRP A 465 18.13 11.49 8.82
C TRP A 465 16.94 11.83 9.72
N ALA A 466 16.93 11.41 10.98
CA ALA A 466 15.76 11.52 11.86
C ALA A 466 15.27 12.96 12.03
N GLU A 467 16.16 13.96 11.98
CA GLU A 467 15.76 15.37 12.05
C GLU A 467 15.19 15.92 10.73
N VAL A 468 15.50 15.29 9.60
CA VAL A 468 15.17 15.76 8.23
C VAL A 468 14.22 14.84 7.47
N VAL A 469 13.61 13.88 8.17
CA VAL A 469 12.51 13.05 7.70
C VAL A 469 11.37 13.15 8.72
N ASP A 470 10.16 13.40 8.25
CA ASP A 470 8.98 13.55 9.10
C ASP A 470 8.38 12.18 9.45
N VAL A 471 8.30 11.29 8.46
CA VAL A 471 7.68 9.96 8.58
C VAL A 471 8.57 8.91 7.96
N VAL A 472 8.80 7.80 8.67
CA VAL A 472 9.55 6.66 8.15
C VAL A 472 8.60 5.49 7.90
N ILE A 473 8.71 4.90 6.72
CA ILE A 473 7.84 3.81 6.26
C ILE A 473 8.72 2.62 5.88
N PRO A 474 9.26 1.86 6.85
CA PRO A 474 10.17 0.76 6.54
C PRO A 474 9.54 -0.25 5.59
N GLN A 475 10.33 -0.73 4.64
CA GLN A 475 9.96 -1.84 3.77
C GLN A 475 10.03 -3.16 4.56
N ALA A 476 9.08 -3.35 5.48
CA ALA A 476 8.91 -4.55 6.31
C ALA A 476 8.31 -5.70 5.47
N TYR A 477 8.97 -6.00 4.35
CA TYR A 477 8.50 -6.88 3.29
C TYR A 477 8.76 -8.33 3.65
N PHE A 478 7.94 -8.83 4.57
CA PHE A 478 7.93 -10.23 5.02
C PHE A 478 6.52 -10.82 4.94
N ALA A 479 6.42 -12.10 4.58
CA ALA A 479 5.13 -12.79 4.54
C ALA A 479 4.59 -13.01 5.96
N GLU A 480 5.49 -13.26 6.91
CA GLU A 480 5.19 -13.56 8.31
C GLU A 480 5.03 -12.28 9.15
N SER A 481 3.92 -12.17 9.89
CA SER A 481 3.62 -10.99 10.73
C SER A 481 4.67 -10.73 11.82
N ASP A 482 5.27 -11.78 12.40
CA ASP A 482 6.30 -11.60 13.43
C ASP A 482 7.55 -10.90 12.88
N ARG A 483 7.95 -11.22 11.64
CA ARG A 483 9.09 -10.57 10.97
C ARG A 483 8.77 -9.14 10.55
N VAL A 484 7.54 -8.87 10.13
CA VAL A 484 7.04 -7.50 9.93
C VAL A 484 7.24 -6.70 11.22
N ARG A 485 6.78 -7.24 12.35
CA ARG A 485 6.91 -6.57 13.65
C ARG A 485 8.35 -6.33 14.07
N GLU A 486 9.22 -7.33 13.91
CA GLU A 486 10.65 -7.20 14.23
C GLU A 486 11.30 -6.08 13.41
N SER A 487 11.01 -6.02 12.11
CA SER A 487 11.54 -4.98 11.22
C SER A 487 11.06 -3.58 11.62
N VAL A 488 9.76 -3.40 11.87
CA VAL A 488 9.21 -2.10 12.31
C VAL A 488 9.81 -1.70 13.66
N LYS A 489 9.99 -2.65 14.59
CA LYS A 489 10.62 -2.40 15.89
C LYS A 489 12.08 -1.97 15.75
N GLU A 490 12.84 -2.61 14.87
CA GLU A 490 14.24 -2.25 14.59
C GLU A 490 14.33 -0.80 14.09
N HIS A 491 13.54 -0.43 13.09
CA HIS A 491 13.53 0.92 12.53
C HIS A 491 13.08 1.95 13.57
N LYS A 492 12.02 1.65 14.34
CA LYS A 492 11.56 2.51 15.43
C LYS A 492 12.65 2.78 16.46
N GLY A 493 13.47 1.79 16.78
CA GLY A 493 14.61 1.92 17.70
C GLY A 493 15.72 2.86 17.21
N LYS A 494 15.76 3.17 15.90
CA LYS A 494 16.72 4.09 15.27
C LYS A 494 16.15 5.50 15.11
N LEU A 495 14.85 5.71 15.29
CA LEU A 495 14.22 7.02 15.12
C LEU A 495 14.51 7.94 16.30
N ALA A 496 14.70 9.23 16.01
CA ALA A 496 14.65 10.26 17.02
C ALA A 496 13.23 10.44 17.56
N GLU A 497 13.12 10.94 18.79
CA GLU A 497 11.84 11.31 19.39
C GLU A 497 11.08 12.30 18.50
N GLY A 498 9.77 12.13 18.37
CA GLY A 498 8.92 12.99 17.53
C GLY A 498 9.02 12.70 16.03
N CYS A 499 9.52 11.54 15.61
CA CYS A 499 9.34 11.01 14.25
C CYS A 499 8.24 9.95 14.24
N LEU A 500 7.38 9.96 13.22
CA LEU A 500 6.36 8.92 13.07
C LEU A 500 6.90 7.74 12.28
N ILE A 501 6.34 6.56 12.56
CA ILE A 501 6.61 5.36 11.80
C ILE A 501 5.31 4.73 11.31
N TYR A 502 5.25 4.38 10.03
CA TYR A 502 4.17 3.63 9.42
C TYR A 502 4.67 2.27 8.96
N SER A 503 3.89 1.21 9.12
CA SER A 503 4.26 -0.12 8.63
C SER A 503 4.21 -0.19 7.11
N GLY A 504 5.35 -0.34 6.42
CA GLY A 504 5.40 -0.61 4.98
C GLY A 504 5.25 -2.11 4.71
N LEU A 505 4.13 -2.50 4.11
CA LEU A 505 3.72 -3.89 3.92
C LEU A 505 3.56 -4.20 2.44
N TYR A 506 3.88 -5.41 2.00
CA TYR A 506 3.73 -5.84 0.60
C TYR A 506 2.80 -7.04 0.34
N PRO A 507 1.76 -7.32 1.15
CA PRO A 507 0.96 -8.54 1.01
C PRO A 507 0.25 -8.62 -0.35
N LEU A 508 -0.10 -7.47 -0.92
CA LEU A 508 -0.72 -7.38 -2.25
C LEU A 508 0.25 -7.80 -3.35
N TYR A 509 1.51 -7.35 -3.27
CA TYR A 509 2.54 -7.62 -4.25
C TYR A 509 2.95 -9.09 -4.31
N ILE A 510 3.01 -9.76 -3.16
CA ILE A 510 3.28 -11.21 -3.07
C ILE A 510 2.00 -12.06 -3.09
N HIS A 511 0.85 -11.46 -3.38
CA HIS A 511 -0.44 -12.13 -3.55
C HIS A 511 -0.91 -12.96 -2.35
N LEU A 512 -0.68 -12.46 -1.13
CA LEU A 512 -1.33 -13.00 0.04
C LEU A 512 -2.85 -12.77 -0.02
N ASP A 513 -3.60 -13.61 0.68
CA ASP A 513 -5.06 -13.48 0.73
C ASP A 513 -5.52 -12.31 1.62
N ALA A 514 -6.83 -12.04 1.59
CA ALA A 514 -7.42 -10.93 2.33
C ALA A 514 -7.26 -11.08 3.85
N PHE A 515 -7.33 -12.32 4.37
CA PHE A 515 -7.10 -12.57 5.80
C PHE A 515 -5.67 -12.20 6.21
N SER A 516 -4.68 -12.70 5.48
CA SER A 516 -3.26 -12.43 5.71
C SER A 516 -2.90 -10.96 5.52
N THR A 517 -3.55 -10.29 4.57
CA THR A 517 -3.40 -8.84 4.38
C THR A 517 -3.91 -8.08 5.62
N VAL A 518 -5.08 -8.45 6.13
CA VAL A 518 -5.66 -7.82 7.34
C VAL A 518 -4.82 -8.11 8.57
N THR A 519 -4.33 -9.34 8.77
CA THR A 519 -3.50 -9.67 9.94
C THR A 519 -2.18 -8.91 9.95
N GLN A 520 -1.54 -8.69 8.79
CA GLN A 520 -0.33 -7.90 8.71
C GLN A 520 -0.51 -6.44 9.15
N LEU A 521 -1.71 -5.85 8.96
CA LEU A 521 -2.01 -4.50 9.47
C LEU A 521 -1.99 -4.41 11.01
N PHE A 522 -2.09 -5.55 11.70
CA PHE A 522 -2.02 -5.62 13.16
C PHE A 522 -0.65 -6.04 13.67
N ALA A 523 0.29 -6.42 12.80
CA ALA A 523 1.58 -6.99 13.18
C ALA A 523 2.40 -6.04 14.07
N ALA A 524 2.45 -4.76 13.72
CA ALA A 524 3.21 -3.73 14.44
C ALA A 524 2.35 -2.55 14.89
N ARG A 525 1.03 -2.77 15.00
CA ARG A 525 0.05 -1.71 15.27
C ARG A 525 0.31 -0.99 16.59
N ASP A 526 0.88 -1.66 17.59
CA ASP A 526 1.30 -1.05 18.86
C ASP A 526 2.53 -0.13 18.74
N LEU A 527 3.27 -0.22 17.63
CA LEU A 527 4.49 0.53 17.36
C LEU A 527 4.26 1.67 16.36
N ASP A 528 3.34 1.49 15.41
CA ASP A 528 3.10 2.40 14.29
C ASP A 528 1.89 3.34 14.46
N GLN A 529 1.84 4.35 13.60
CA GLN A 529 0.76 5.34 13.50
C GLN A 529 -0.05 5.17 12.19
N GLY A 530 0.16 4.06 11.49
CA GLY A 530 -0.44 3.80 10.20
C GLY A 530 0.29 2.69 9.44
N ALA A 531 -0.25 2.31 8.30
CA ALA A 531 0.33 1.31 7.43
C ALA A 531 0.17 1.71 5.96
N SER A 532 1.16 1.32 5.16
CA SER A 532 1.21 1.56 3.72
C SER A 532 1.36 0.24 2.98
N LEU A 533 0.51 -0.01 1.98
CA LEU A 533 0.52 -1.25 1.20
C LEU A 533 1.29 -1.11 -0.12
N PHE A 534 2.06 -2.13 -0.50
CA PHE A 534 2.77 -2.25 -1.78
C PHE A 534 2.21 -3.45 -2.59
N SER A 535 1.71 -3.28 -3.81
CA SER A 535 1.19 -2.03 -4.41
C SER A 535 -0.28 -2.19 -4.81
N PHE A 536 -1.03 -1.09 -4.94
CA PHE A 536 -2.50 -1.18 -5.11
C PHE A 536 -2.93 -1.93 -6.38
N GLY A 537 -2.08 -1.94 -7.41
CA GLY A 537 -2.39 -2.60 -8.69
C GLY A 537 -2.75 -4.10 -8.53
N GLN A 538 -2.29 -4.76 -7.47
CA GLN A 538 -2.60 -6.17 -7.20
C GLN A 538 -3.81 -6.38 -6.26
N ALA A 539 -4.48 -5.33 -5.79
CA ALA A 539 -5.58 -5.42 -4.82
C ALA A 539 -6.85 -6.03 -5.44
N GLY A 540 -7.14 -7.30 -5.14
CA GLY A 540 -8.41 -7.94 -5.49
C GLY A 540 -9.61 -7.42 -4.69
N ARG A 541 -10.84 -7.64 -5.19
CA ARG A 541 -12.10 -7.27 -4.49
C ARG A 541 -12.18 -7.77 -3.02
N PRO A 542 -11.74 -9.01 -2.68
CA PRO A 542 -11.76 -9.47 -1.29
C PRO A 542 -10.90 -8.61 -0.36
N HIS A 543 -9.75 -8.11 -0.83
CA HIS A 543 -8.89 -7.22 -0.04
C HIS A 543 -9.59 -5.90 0.26
N VAL A 544 -10.11 -5.23 -0.77
CA VAL A 544 -10.84 -3.95 -0.64
C VAL A 544 -11.98 -4.09 0.36
N LYS A 545 -12.76 -5.18 0.25
CA LYS A 545 -13.88 -5.45 1.17
C LYS A 545 -13.40 -5.70 2.60
N ALA A 546 -12.40 -6.56 2.80
CA ALA A 546 -11.91 -6.92 4.12
C ALA A 546 -11.31 -5.72 4.87
N LEU A 547 -10.56 -4.87 4.17
CA LEU A 547 -10.01 -3.62 4.70
C LEU A 547 -11.13 -2.69 5.19
N ARG A 548 -12.10 -2.40 4.32
CA ARG A 548 -13.19 -1.45 4.63
C ARG A 548 -14.21 -1.98 5.63
N GLN A 549 -14.37 -3.29 5.78
CA GLN A 549 -15.28 -3.85 6.79
C GLN A 549 -14.62 -4.04 8.15
N GLY A 550 -13.30 -4.22 8.18
CA GLY A 550 -12.55 -4.46 9.41
C GLY A 550 -11.73 -3.26 9.84
N PRO A 551 -10.39 -3.29 9.67
CA PRO A 551 -9.48 -2.31 10.27
C PRO A 551 -9.73 -0.87 9.81
N TRP A 552 -10.26 -0.65 8.61
CA TRP A 552 -10.48 0.68 8.02
C TRP A 552 -11.97 1.00 7.84
N ARG A 553 -12.82 0.43 8.71
CA ARG A 553 -14.26 0.67 8.74
C ARG A 553 -14.63 2.11 9.02
N GLU A 554 -14.01 2.70 10.04
CA GLU A 554 -14.20 4.12 10.36
C GLU A 554 -13.31 4.96 9.44
N ASP A 555 -13.75 6.16 9.10
CA ASP A 555 -12.87 7.11 8.42
C ASP A 555 -11.77 7.58 9.37
N ALA A 556 -10.58 7.85 8.85
CA ALA A 556 -9.42 8.23 9.65
C ALA A 556 -8.67 9.43 9.09
N VAL A 557 -8.10 10.20 10.01
CA VAL A 557 -7.21 11.32 9.72
C VAL A 557 -5.78 10.81 9.68
N SER A 558 -5.02 11.24 8.67
CA SER A 558 -3.58 10.98 8.61
C SER A 558 -2.85 11.77 9.72
N PRO A 559 -2.15 11.08 10.64
CA PRO A 559 -1.41 11.75 11.70
C PRO A 559 -0.16 12.50 11.20
N GLY A 560 0.40 12.14 10.05
CA GLY A 560 1.55 12.83 9.48
C GLY A 560 1.17 14.15 8.82
N LEU A 561 -0.02 14.19 8.19
CA LEU A 561 -0.52 15.39 7.53
C LEU A 561 -1.27 16.33 8.49
N HIS A 562 -2.03 15.78 9.43
CA HIS A 562 -2.94 16.53 10.31
C HIS A 562 -2.86 16.04 11.75
N PRO A 563 -1.69 16.16 12.42
CA PRO A 563 -1.46 15.57 13.74
C PRO A 563 -2.42 16.07 14.81
N ILE A 564 -2.79 17.36 14.83
CA ILE A 564 -3.65 17.90 15.88
C ILE A 564 -5.13 17.61 15.61
N GLU A 565 -5.55 17.53 14.34
CA GLU A 565 -6.86 16.96 14.03
C GLU A 565 -6.93 15.47 14.41
N ALA A 566 -5.87 14.69 14.15
CA ALA A 566 -5.78 13.29 14.56
C ALA A 566 -5.89 13.13 16.09
N VAL A 567 -5.28 14.02 16.88
CA VAL A 567 -5.49 14.07 18.34
C VAL A 567 -6.97 14.29 18.68
N SER A 568 -7.63 15.26 18.05
CA SER A 568 -9.06 15.51 18.27
C SER A 568 -9.91 14.28 17.94
N ARG A 569 -9.59 13.54 16.88
CA ARG A 569 -10.25 12.26 16.56
C ARG A 569 -10.07 11.19 17.64
N LEU A 570 -8.85 11.04 18.15
CA LEU A 570 -8.58 10.12 19.27
C LEU A 570 -9.42 10.48 20.50
N ILE A 571 -9.52 11.77 20.83
CA ILE A 571 -10.31 12.23 21.97
C ILE A 571 -11.82 12.01 21.75
N ALA A 572 -12.33 12.24 20.55
CA ALA A 572 -13.71 11.90 20.21
C ALA A 572 -13.98 10.39 20.29
N GLU A 573 -13.01 9.56 19.90
CA GLU A 573 -13.06 8.10 20.06
C GLU A 573 -13.15 7.69 21.54
N LEU A 574 -12.43 8.36 22.45
CA LEU A 574 -12.54 8.13 23.90
C LEU A 574 -13.97 8.38 24.41
N VAL A 575 -14.61 9.46 23.96
CA VAL A 575 -16.01 9.75 24.35
C VAL A 575 -16.94 8.65 23.89
N ARG A 576 -16.77 8.20 22.64
CA ARG A 576 -17.56 7.11 22.06
C ARG A 576 -17.37 5.82 22.86
N ASP A 577 -16.12 5.42 23.11
CA ASP A 577 -15.79 4.20 23.86
C ASP A 577 -16.35 4.26 25.29
N LEU A 578 -16.27 5.41 25.96
CA LEU A 578 -16.86 5.60 27.29
C LEU A 578 -18.38 5.37 27.29
N ARG A 579 -19.09 6.00 26.35
CA ARG A 579 -20.55 6.00 26.29
C ARG A 579 -21.13 4.70 25.78
N GLU A 580 -20.49 4.07 24.79
CA GLU A 580 -21.02 2.91 24.09
C GLU A 580 -20.49 1.59 24.66
N VAL A 581 -19.31 1.60 25.28
CA VAL A 581 -18.63 0.38 25.73
C VAL A 581 -18.38 0.39 27.23
N TYR A 582 -17.65 1.37 27.76
CA TYR A 582 -17.15 1.28 29.13
C TYR A 582 -18.26 1.45 30.18
N LEU A 583 -19.14 2.44 30.05
CA LEU A 583 -20.27 2.61 30.98
C LEU A 583 -21.30 1.48 30.86
N PRO A 584 -21.83 1.14 29.66
CA PRO A 584 -22.89 0.15 29.54
C PRO A 584 -22.46 -1.27 29.95
N ARG A 585 -21.17 -1.57 29.85
CA ARG A 585 -20.60 -2.90 30.17
C ARG A 585 -19.91 -2.95 31.53
N GLY A 586 -20.03 -1.89 32.35
CA GLY A 586 -19.45 -1.84 33.69
C GLY A 586 -17.92 -1.80 33.72
N ALA A 587 -17.28 -1.42 32.60
CA ALA A 587 -15.83 -1.17 32.56
C ALA A 587 -15.45 0.13 33.26
N ALA A 588 -16.38 1.08 33.39
CA ALA A 588 -16.21 2.29 34.17
C ALA A 588 -17.46 2.51 35.05
N SER A 589 -17.27 2.98 36.28
CA SER A 589 -18.37 3.44 37.14
C SER A 589 -18.94 4.77 36.64
N ASP A 590 -20.19 5.09 36.99
CA ASP A 590 -20.82 6.38 36.63
C ASP A 590 -19.98 7.58 37.10
N ARG A 591 -19.40 7.48 38.30
CA ARG A 591 -18.52 8.52 38.86
C ARG A 591 -17.27 8.70 38.01
N THR A 592 -16.58 7.60 37.68
CA THR A 592 -15.38 7.61 36.86
C THR A 592 -15.68 8.11 35.45
N GLY A 593 -16.75 7.61 34.82
CA GLY A 593 -17.16 8.02 33.49
C GLY A 593 -17.52 9.50 33.43
N GLY A 594 -18.26 10.02 34.42
CA GLY A 594 -18.56 11.44 34.53
C GLY A 594 -17.31 12.31 34.65
N ALA A 595 -16.33 11.89 35.45
CA ALA A 595 -15.06 12.61 35.58
C ALA A 595 -14.22 12.60 34.29
N LEU A 596 -14.17 11.45 33.58
CA LEU A 596 -13.48 11.33 32.30
C LEU A 596 -14.14 12.19 31.23
N LEU A 597 -15.47 12.14 31.12
CA LEU A 597 -16.22 12.95 30.16
C LEU A 597 -16.00 14.45 30.40
N ALA A 598 -16.04 14.91 31.65
CA ALA A 598 -15.78 16.32 31.97
C ALA A 598 -14.34 16.75 31.60
N ALA A 599 -13.34 15.89 31.83
CA ALA A 599 -11.96 16.17 31.45
C ALA A 599 -11.77 16.22 29.92
N ILE A 600 -12.45 15.33 29.19
CA ILE A 600 -12.44 15.29 27.73
C ILE A 600 -13.18 16.51 27.14
N GLU A 601 -14.30 16.93 27.73
CA GLU A 601 -15.02 18.14 27.33
C GLU A 601 -14.15 19.39 27.48
N ALA A 602 -13.35 19.48 28.56
CA ALA A 602 -12.38 20.55 28.73
C ALA A 602 -11.29 20.54 27.64
N PHE A 603 -10.78 19.36 27.25
CA PHE A 603 -9.86 19.25 26.11
C PHE A 603 -10.52 19.72 24.81
N THR A 604 -11.75 19.28 24.55
CA THR A 604 -12.47 19.58 23.31
C THR A 604 -12.72 21.09 23.17
N ALA A 605 -13.16 21.74 24.25
CA ALA A 605 -13.36 23.19 24.28
C ALA A 605 -12.05 23.96 24.02
N GLU A 606 -10.93 23.46 24.56
CA GLU A 606 -9.62 24.06 24.35
C GLU A 606 -9.14 23.91 22.90
N TYR A 607 -9.30 22.72 22.32
CA TYR A 607 -9.02 22.45 20.91
C TYR A 607 -9.85 23.37 19.99
N ASP A 608 -11.15 23.50 20.23
CA ASP A 608 -12.02 24.34 19.42
C ASP A 608 -11.63 25.82 19.51
N SER A 609 -11.31 26.30 20.72
CA SER A 609 -10.78 27.66 20.94
C SER A 609 -9.49 27.92 20.17
N LEU A 610 -8.55 26.97 20.19
CA LEU A 610 -7.28 27.06 19.44
C LEU A 610 -7.52 27.05 17.93
N ARG A 611 -8.43 26.20 17.45
CA ARG A 611 -8.79 26.10 16.03
C ARG A 611 -9.46 27.37 15.52
N GLU A 612 -10.33 27.99 16.31
CA GLU A 612 -10.98 29.26 15.97
C GLU A 612 -10.00 30.44 15.98
N ALA A 613 -9.00 30.42 16.87
CA ALA A 613 -7.97 31.44 16.95
C ALA A 613 -6.90 31.31 15.84
N ALA A 614 -6.76 30.14 15.22
CA ALA A 614 -5.76 29.89 14.18
C ALA A 614 -6.01 30.73 12.93
N SER A 615 -5.00 31.49 12.50
CA SER A 615 -5.01 32.24 11.24
C SER A 615 -4.21 31.50 10.17
N GLY A 616 -4.87 30.57 9.47
CA GLY A 616 -4.19 29.68 8.51
C GLY A 616 -3.37 28.60 9.21
N PRO A 617 -2.19 28.20 8.67
CA PRO A 617 -1.37 27.10 9.23
C PRO A 617 -0.50 27.54 10.42
N VAL A 618 -0.69 28.75 10.95
CA VAL A 618 0.14 29.31 12.03
C VAL A 618 -0.58 29.16 13.37
N MET A 619 0.07 28.44 14.26
CA MET A 619 -0.45 28.09 15.57
C MET A 619 -0.05 29.11 16.64
N ALA A 620 -0.87 29.27 17.69
CA ALA A 620 -0.48 30.07 18.85
C ALA A 620 0.75 29.44 19.55
N PRO A 621 1.76 30.23 19.99
CA PRO A 621 3.00 29.68 20.54
C PRO A 621 2.85 28.72 21.73
N ASP A 622 1.76 28.83 22.48
CA ASP A 622 1.43 28.04 23.67
C ASP A 622 0.41 26.92 23.42
N ALA A 623 -0.06 26.74 22.19
CA ALA A 623 -1.15 25.81 21.87
C ALA A 623 -0.83 24.36 22.24
N HIS A 624 0.38 23.86 21.94
CA HIS A 624 0.78 22.51 22.33
C HIS A 624 0.80 22.34 23.85
N ASP A 625 1.28 23.33 24.61
CA ASP A 625 1.33 23.27 26.08
C ASP A 625 -0.08 23.27 26.69
N ARG A 626 -0.99 24.07 26.11
CA ARG A 626 -2.41 24.11 26.50
C ARG A 626 -3.09 22.75 26.28
N LEU A 627 -2.89 22.14 25.11
CA LEU A 627 -3.42 20.80 24.80
C LEU A 627 -2.86 19.72 25.74
N LEU A 628 -1.54 19.72 26.00
CA LEU A 628 -0.91 18.80 26.96
C LEU A 628 -1.45 19.00 28.38
N GLY A 629 -1.69 20.25 28.79
CA GLY A 629 -2.31 20.58 30.08
C GLY A 629 -3.70 19.96 30.23
N CYS A 630 -4.51 20.01 29.18
CA CYS A 630 -5.83 19.38 29.13
C CYS A 630 -5.73 17.85 29.15
N LEU A 631 -4.81 17.23 28.39
CA LEU A 631 -4.56 15.78 28.47
C LEU A 631 -4.14 15.34 29.87
N GLY A 632 -3.35 16.15 30.57
CA GLY A 632 -3.03 15.92 31.98
C GLY A 632 -4.26 15.84 32.89
N GLY A 633 -5.35 16.55 32.56
CA GLY A 633 -6.64 16.40 33.21
C GLY A 633 -7.27 15.03 33.01
N VAL A 634 -7.22 14.52 31.78
CA VAL A 634 -7.74 13.19 31.44
C VAL A 634 -6.92 12.10 32.14
N HIS A 635 -5.58 12.21 32.16
CA HIS A 635 -4.70 11.30 32.91
C HIS A 635 -5.04 11.24 34.39
N ARG A 636 -5.31 12.39 35.04
CA ARG A 636 -5.72 12.42 36.46
C ARG A 636 -7.06 11.70 36.68
N ALA A 637 -8.02 11.87 35.77
CA ALA A 637 -9.30 11.17 35.84
C ALA A 637 -9.14 9.65 35.67
N VAL A 638 -8.29 9.19 34.74
CA VAL A 638 -7.94 7.77 34.60
C VAL A 638 -7.29 7.23 35.88
N ALA A 639 -6.30 7.93 36.42
CA ALA A 639 -5.58 7.52 37.62
C ALA A 639 -6.49 7.45 38.86
N SER A 640 -7.38 8.42 39.03
CA SER A 640 -8.38 8.42 40.12
C SER A 640 -9.38 7.28 39.95
N GLY A 641 -9.90 7.06 38.74
CA GLY A 641 -10.81 5.95 38.45
C GLY A 641 -10.20 4.59 38.76
N LYS A 642 -8.91 4.39 38.43
CA LYS A 642 -8.16 3.19 38.81
C LYS A 642 -8.03 3.04 40.32
N ALA A 643 -7.56 4.08 41.00
CA ALA A 643 -7.30 4.04 42.44
C ALA A 643 -8.56 3.75 43.27
N GLU A 644 -9.72 4.20 42.78
CA GLU A 644 -11.03 4.00 43.40
C GLU A 644 -11.69 2.67 43.00
N GLY A 645 -11.05 1.86 42.14
CA GLY A 645 -11.65 0.62 41.61
C GLY A 645 -12.83 0.85 40.65
N GLY A 646 -13.02 2.08 40.18
CA GLY A 646 -14.09 2.48 39.28
C GLY A 646 -13.74 2.38 37.79
N LEU A 647 -12.61 1.74 37.44
CA LEU A 647 -12.17 1.53 36.06
C LEU A 647 -11.55 0.13 35.91
N HIS A 648 -12.03 -0.64 34.94
CA HIS A 648 -11.55 -1.99 34.65
C HIS A 648 -10.14 -1.94 34.04
N PRO A 649 -9.21 -2.86 34.40
CA PRO A 649 -7.82 -2.82 33.94
C PRO A 649 -7.64 -2.81 32.41
N ALA A 650 -8.51 -3.51 31.67
CA ALA A 650 -8.48 -3.50 30.21
C ALA A 650 -8.88 -2.13 29.61
N ALA A 651 -9.91 -1.49 30.16
CA ALA A 651 -10.33 -0.15 29.75
C ALA A 651 -9.26 0.90 30.13
N GLU A 652 -8.66 0.78 31.31
CA GLU A 652 -7.53 1.62 31.74
C GLU A 652 -6.38 1.57 30.74
N ARG A 653 -5.95 0.36 30.34
CA ARG A 653 -4.87 0.18 29.37
C ARG A 653 -5.16 0.86 28.04
N ARG A 654 -6.36 0.66 27.49
CA ARG A 654 -6.77 1.27 26.21
C ARG A 654 -6.78 2.79 26.28
N LEU A 655 -7.35 3.36 27.36
CA LEU A 655 -7.36 4.81 27.60
C LEU A 655 -5.92 5.35 27.67
N GLN A 656 -5.02 4.69 28.40
CA GLN A 656 -3.61 5.09 28.50
C GLN A 656 -2.87 5.00 27.17
N ASP A 657 -3.14 3.98 26.35
CA ASP A 657 -2.54 3.84 25.03
C ASP A 657 -2.99 4.94 24.07
N GLN A 658 -4.29 5.29 24.07
CA GLN A 658 -4.82 6.40 23.27
C GLN A 658 -4.30 7.77 23.75
N LEU A 659 -4.16 8.00 25.06
CA LEU A 659 -3.60 9.23 25.61
C LEU A 659 -2.12 9.39 25.25
N ARG A 660 -1.32 8.32 25.39
CA ARG A 660 0.08 8.34 24.97
C ARG A 660 0.21 8.60 23.48
N TYR A 661 -0.66 8.00 22.67
CA TYR A 661 -0.67 8.28 21.23
C TYR A 661 -1.01 9.75 20.94
N ALA A 662 -1.98 10.33 21.63
CA ALA A 662 -2.28 11.77 21.50
C ALA A 662 -1.08 12.66 21.88
N GLU A 663 -0.34 12.32 22.94
CA GLU A 663 0.87 13.02 23.36
C GLU A 663 1.99 12.93 22.30
N ASP A 664 2.21 11.73 21.74
CA ASP A 664 3.18 11.51 20.66
C ASP A 664 2.87 12.39 19.44
N LEU A 665 1.59 12.53 19.07
CA LEU A 665 1.16 13.39 17.97
C LEU A 665 1.33 14.89 18.25
N ILE A 666 1.07 15.33 19.49
CA ILE A 666 1.34 16.71 19.90
C ILE A 666 2.85 17.00 19.85
N SER A 667 3.68 16.05 20.31
CA SER A 667 5.14 16.16 20.25
C SER A 667 5.64 16.22 18.81
N TYR A 668 5.13 15.35 17.93
CA TYR A 668 5.39 15.38 16.49
C TYR A 668 5.03 16.72 15.86
N SER A 669 3.81 17.20 16.11
CA SER A 669 3.33 18.50 15.61
C SER A 669 4.25 19.64 16.02
N ARG A 670 4.67 19.67 17.30
CA ARG A 670 5.61 20.67 17.83
C ARG A 670 6.97 20.58 17.14
N LYS A 671 7.53 19.38 17.01
CA LYS A 671 8.87 19.18 16.44
C LYS A 671 8.92 19.53 14.96
N LYS A 672 7.90 19.11 14.20
CA LYS A 672 7.87 19.24 12.73
C LYS A 672 7.18 20.51 12.23
N GLY A 673 6.51 21.26 13.11
CA GLY A 673 5.80 22.49 12.76
C GLY A 673 4.54 22.23 11.91
N ILE A 674 3.96 21.04 12.02
CA ILE A 674 2.77 20.62 11.27
C ILE A 674 1.56 20.73 12.18
N TRP A 675 0.52 21.47 11.77
CA TRP A 675 -0.67 21.74 12.58
C TRP A 675 -1.85 20.84 12.16
#